data_AF-M3YGU6-F1
#
_entry.id   AF-M3YGU6-F1
#
_cell.length_a   1.000
_cell.length_b   1.000
_cell.length_c   1.000
_cell.angle_alpha   90.00
_cell.angle_beta   90.00
_cell.angle_gamma   90.00
#
_symmetry.space_group_name_H-M   'P 1'
#
loop_
_entity.id
_entity.type
_entity.pdbx_description
1 polymer ?
#
loop_
_entity_poly.entity_id
_entity_poly.type
_entity_poly.pdbx_seq_one_letter_code
_entity_poly.pdbx_strand_id
1 'polypeptide(L)'
;GHCPNPGISVGAVRTGSRFGLGDKVSYRCSSNLVLTGSAERECQANGAWSGTEPICRQPYSYDFPEDVGPAMGASFSHLLGATNPTQKKTNHENGTGTNTYAALNSVHIMMNNQMQRLGMKTAAWQEIRHAIILLTDGKSNMGGSPKLAVDNIKEILNINQQRSDYLDIYAIGVGKLDVDWRELNELGSKKDGERHAFILQDTEALYQVFEHMLDVSQLTHTICGVGNMSANASVQERTPWHVTIKPKGQETCRGALISDQWVLTAAHCFRNAENSSLWRVSVGDPKSQWGKDFSIDKVVISSGFDVFAKKDQGIREFYGDDIALLKLAEKVKMSTHARPICLPCTVEANLALRRPPGSTCRDHESELLNKLSIPAHFVALSGKKMNINLKTGTEWTSCIEAVSQDKITFPDLKDVREVVTDQFLCSGTENDDNPCKGGSTTPLPGVRPQSSCSLEGVEIKGGFFNLLKKGQALEYVCPSGFYPYPVQARTCRSTGSWSALQTQDQKIVKKAECRAIRCPRPQEFENGEYWPRAPYYNLSDEISFHCYDGYTLRGSANRTCQANGRWDGQTAICDNGAGYCPNPGIPIGTRKVGSQYRLEDSVTYYCSRGLTLRGSQRRTCQEGGSWSGTEPSCQDSFMYDTPEEVAEAFLSSLTETIEGVDAEDGHSPGEQKKRKIVLDPSGSMNIYLVLDGSDSIGIGNFTRAKNCLRDFIEKVASYGVKPKYGLVTYATDPKVWVKVRDENSSDADWVTRTLNKISYEDHKHKGGTNTKKALQEVYNMMSWPANRALESWNRTRHVIILMTDGLHNMGGDPVSVIHEIRDFLNIGRDRKNLREDYLDIYVFGVGPLVNQENINALASKKDKEQHVFKVKDMENLEDVFIQMLDETRTLGLCGMVWEHKAGTDYHKQPWQAKISVTRPSKGHESCMGAVVSEYFVLTAAHCFTVHDEAHSIKVSVGGRRQDLDIEEVLFHPDYSINRKKEKGINEFYDYDVALIKLRQKLTYDQTVRPICIPCTERTNQALRLPLSTTCQQQMQELLPAKDIKAMFVSELLKDSKKMLVRKEVYIKNGDKKASCERDARFAPGYEKVKDISEVVTPRFLCTGGVDPYADPNTCKGDSGGPLIIHKRNRFIQVGVISWGVVDVCKNQKRWQEVPTHARDFHVNLFQVLPWLKDKLKDEDLDFL
;
A
#
# COMPACT_ATOMS: atom_id res chain seq x y z
N GLY A 1 41.32 30.02 -36.24
CA GLY A 1 40.28 30.84 -35.59
C GLY A 1 40.34 30.58 -34.10
N HIS A 2 39.42 31.16 -33.33
CA HIS A 2 39.29 30.98 -31.88
C HIS A 2 38.96 29.53 -31.51
N CYS A 3 38.28 28.78 -32.40
CA CYS A 3 38.04 27.33 -32.25
C CYS A 3 38.82 26.52 -33.30
N PRO A 4 39.18 25.25 -32.98
CA PRO A 4 39.83 24.35 -33.94
C PRO A 4 38.92 24.07 -35.13
N ASN A 5 39.45 23.67 -36.28
CA ASN A 5 38.60 23.32 -37.43
C ASN A 5 37.72 22.09 -37.06
N PRO A 6 36.37 22.20 -37.07
CA PRO A 6 35.48 21.16 -36.55
C PRO A 6 35.34 19.93 -37.45
N GLY A 7 36.21 19.77 -38.45
CA GLY A 7 36.18 18.64 -39.38
C GLY A 7 34.93 18.57 -40.26
N ILE A 8 34.91 17.56 -41.13
CA ILE A 8 33.75 17.14 -41.92
C ILE A 8 33.69 15.62 -41.84
N SER A 9 32.62 15.08 -41.25
CA SER A 9 32.40 13.64 -41.15
C SER A 9 32.01 13.02 -42.50
N VAL A 10 32.22 11.72 -42.66
CA VAL A 10 31.97 11.00 -43.92
C VAL A 10 30.49 11.12 -44.30
N GLY A 11 30.23 11.61 -45.52
CA GLY A 11 28.88 11.86 -46.04
C GLY A 11 28.27 13.20 -45.62
N ALA A 12 28.97 14.02 -44.84
CA ALA A 12 28.56 15.39 -44.50
C ALA A 12 29.23 16.42 -45.43
N VAL A 13 28.53 17.53 -45.64
CA VAL A 13 28.97 18.71 -46.38
C VAL A 13 28.84 19.90 -45.44
N ARG A 14 29.95 20.59 -45.16
CA ARG A 14 29.96 21.75 -44.27
C ARG A 14 30.04 23.06 -45.04
N THR A 15 29.17 24.01 -44.70
CA THR A 15 29.16 25.39 -45.19
C THR A 15 29.57 26.34 -44.07
N GLY A 16 30.50 27.25 -44.37
CA GLY A 16 31.17 28.11 -43.37
C GLY A 16 32.66 27.77 -43.28
N SER A 17 33.50 28.79 -43.38
CA SER A 17 34.97 28.66 -43.50
C SER A 17 35.75 29.53 -42.51
N ARG A 18 35.05 30.32 -41.69
CA ARG A 18 35.64 31.14 -40.62
C ARG A 18 35.35 30.47 -39.28
N PHE A 19 36.34 30.47 -38.38
CA PHE A 19 36.31 29.77 -37.09
C PHE A 19 36.68 30.71 -35.92
N GLY A 20 36.47 32.01 -36.09
CA GLY A 20 36.60 33.03 -35.05
C GLY A 20 35.50 32.91 -34.00
N LEU A 21 35.68 33.60 -32.88
CA LEU A 21 34.69 33.63 -31.80
C LEU A 21 33.34 34.12 -32.34
N GLY A 22 32.28 33.32 -32.16
CA GLY A 22 30.92 33.61 -32.67
C GLY A 22 30.69 33.21 -34.14
N ASP A 23 31.70 32.73 -34.86
CA ASP A 23 31.51 32.20 -36.20
C ASP A 23 30.76 30.86 -36.16
N LYS A 24 29.87 30.67 -37.14
CA LYS A 24 29.03 29.47 -37.27
C LYS A 24 29.40 28.65 -38.49
N VAL A 25 29.36 27.34 -38.33
CA VAL A 25 29.46 26.36 -39.42
C VAL A 25 28.23 25.46 -39.44
N SER A 26 27.64 25.33 -40.62
CA SER A 26 26.45 24.51 -40.83
C SER A 26 26.82 23.24 -41.61
N TYR A 27 26.15 22.13 -41.32
CA TYR A 27 26.41 20.81 -41.87
C TYR A 27 25.15 20.26 -42.51
N ARG A 28 25.29 19.64 -43.68
CA ARG A 28 24.22 18.93 -44.39
C ARG A 28 24.72 17.58 -44.89
N CYS A 29 23.90 16.55 -44.90
CA CYS A 29 24.30 15.27 -45.50
C CYS A 29 24.14 15.28 -47.02
N SER A 30 25.01 14.55 -47.71
CA SER A 30 24.78 14.16 -49.11
C SER A 30 23.50 13.32 -49.23
N SER A 31 22.83 13.39 -50.40
CA SER A 31 21.51 12.79 -50.61
C SER A 31 21.44 11.32 -50.18
N ASN A 32 20.37 10.96 -49.48
CA ASN A 32 20.04 9.64 -48.93
C ASN A 32 20.66 9.28 -47.57
N LEU A 33 21.42 10.19 -46.94
CA LEU A 33 21.88 10.04 -45.56
C LEU A 33 21.21 11.07 -44.63
N VAL A 34 21.06 10.72 -43.36
CA VAL A 34 20.41 11.55 -42.33
C VAL A 34 21.47 12.04 -41.34
N LEU A 35 21.47 13.35 -41.07
CA LEU A 35 22.42 13.99 -40.18
C LEU A 35 22.06 13.69 -38.72
N THR A 36 22.98 13.07 -37.99
CA THR A 36 22.95 12.85 -36.55
C THR A 36 23.92 13.83 -35.90
N GLY A 37 23.62 14.37 -34.71
CA GLY A 37 24.41 15.47 -34.12
C GLY A 37 23.88 16.87 -34.46
N SER A 38 24.72 17.91 -34.37
CA SER A 38 24.30 19.31 -34.51
C SER A 38 24.44 19.82 -35.95
N ALA A 39 23.33 20.29 -36.52
CA ALA A 39 23.29 20.81 -37.89
C ALA A 39 24.03 22.14 -38.06
N GLU A 40 24.19 22.91 -36.98
CA GLU A 40 24.99 24.12 -36.95
C GLU A 40 25.77 24.14 -35.64
N ARG A 41 27.06 24.47 -35.73
CA ARG A 41 27.94 24.62 -34.57
C ARG A 41 28.52 26.03 -34.58
N GLU A 42 28.55 26.66 -33.42
CA GLU A 42 29.08 28.00 -33.20
C GLU A 42 30.35 27.91 -32.34
N CYS A 43 31.36 28.68 -32.71
CA CYS A 43 32.60 28.74 -31.97
C CYS A 43 32.43 29.54 -30.68
N GLN A 44 32.56 28.88 -29.53
CA GLN A 44 32.32 29.46 -28.21
C GLN A 44 33.57 30.11 -27.61
N ALA A 45 33.36 30.97 -26.60
CA ALA A 45 34.42 31.69 -25.90
C ALA A 45 35.47 30.79 -25.23
N ASN A 46 35.12 29.56 -24.87
CA ASN A 46 36.01 28.55 -24.31
C ASN A 46 36.89 27.83 -25.36
N GLY A 47 36.80 28.21 -26.64
CA GLY A 47 37.55 27.58 -27.73
C GLY A 47 36.97 26.25 -28.23
N ALA A 48 35.78 25.85 -27.75
CA ALA A 48 35.06 24.66 -28.16
C ALA A 48 33.88 24.99 -29.09
N TRP A 49 33.43 23.98 -29.84
CA TRP A 49 32.25 24.11 -30.69
C TRP A 49 30.98 23.76 -29.93
N SER A 50 29.92 24.55 -30.15
CA SER A 50 28.61 24.24 -29.60
C SER A 50 28.05 22.93 -30.18
N GLY A 51 27.29 22.21 -29.36
CA GLY A 51 26.54 21.02 -29.76
C GLY A 51 27.39 19.79 -30.09
N THR A 52 26.72 18.67 -30.35
CA THR A 52 27.31 17.36 -30.72
C THR A 52 27.88 17.34 -32.14
N GLU A 53 28.96 16.58 -32.34
CA GLU A 53 29.57 16.38 -33.66
C GLU A 53 28.58 15.79 -34.68
N PRO A 54 28.43 16.40 -35.87
CA PRO A 54 27.53 15.91 -36.89
C PRO A 54 28.09 14.69 -37.62
N ILE A 55 27.29 13.63 -37.78
CA ILE A 55 27.62 12.39 -38.49
C ILE A 55 26.47 12.03 -39.44
N CYS A 56 26.73 11.58 -40.66
CA CYS A 56 25.68 11.16 -41.60
C CYS A 56 25.49 9.63 -41.55
N ARG A 57 24.28 9.16 -41.22
CA ARG A 57 23.93 7.73 -41.11
C ARG A 57 22.80 7.31 -42.05
N GLN A 58 22.70 6.01 -42.30
CA GLN A 58 21.59 5.44 -43.08
C GLN A 58 20.29 5.38 -42.25
N PRO A 59 19.10 5.51 -42.86
CA PRO A 59 17.84 5.67 -42.13
C PRO A 59 17.36 4.47 -41.29
N TYR A 60 17.95 3.27 -41.45
CA TYR A 60 17.43 2.02 -40.87
C TYR A 60 18.43 1.26 -39.97
N SER A 61 19.39 1.93 -39.35
CA SER A 61 20.35 1.30 -38.42
C SER A 61 19.84 1.31 -36.97
N TYR A 62 19.79 0.15 -36.32
CA TYR A 62 19.44 0.00 -34.89
C TYR A 62 20.68 0.09 -33.99
N ASP A 63 20.51 0.54 -32.75
CA ASP A 63 21.53 0.53 -31.71
C ASP A 63 21.47 -0.77 -30.89
N PHE A 64 22.62 -1.35 -30.57
CA PHE A 64 22.68 -2.57 -29.76
C PHE A 64 22.53 -2.24 -28.26
N PRO A 65 21.80 -3.07 -27.48
CA PRO A 65 21.64 -2.87 -26.03
C PRO A 65 22.98 -2.69 -25.28
N GLU A 66 24.01 -3.39 -25.74
CA GLU A 66 25.37 -3.37 -25.19
C GLU A 66 26.06 -1.99 -25.35
N ASP A 67 25.66 -1.20 -26.35
CA ASP A 67 26.18 0.17 -26.58
C ASP A 67 25.34 1.24 -25.86
N VAL A 68 24.06 0.95 -25.62
CA VAL A 68 23.09 1.89 -25.02
C VAL A 68 23.13 1.85 -23.49
N GLY A 69 23.23 0.66 -22.91
CA GLY A 69 23.28 0.45 -21.45
C GLY A 69 24.44 1.21 -20.77
N PRO A 70 25.69 1.10 -21.24
CA PRO A 70 26.82 1.84 -20.69
C PRO A 70 26.68 3.37 -20.86
N ALA A 71 26.14 3.84 -21.99
CA ALA A 71 25.90 5.27 -22.23
C ALA A 71 24.88 5.88 -21.26
N MET A 72 23.88 5.11 -20.81
CA MET A 72 22.95 5.52 -19.76
C MET A 72 23.53 5.30 -18.35
N GLY A 73 24.20 4.17 -18.11
CA GLY A 73 24.75 3.78 -16.81
C GLY A 73 25.82 4.75 -16.27
N ALA A 74 26.65 5.32 -17.16
CA ALA A 74 27.63 6.34 -16.79
C ALA A 74 26.97 7.55 -16.11
N SER A 75 25.81 8.00 -16.58
CA SER A 75 25.04 9.11 -15.99
C SER A 75 24.31 8.74 -14.69
N PHE A 76 23.86 7.48 -14.54
CA PHE A 76 23.04 7.04 -13.40
C PHE A 76 23.84 6.56 -12.18
N SER A 77 25.12 6.20 -12.35
CA SER A 77 25.99 5.73 -11.25
C SER A 77 26.14 6.75 -10.09
N HIS A 78 25.89 8.03 -10.33
CA HIS A 78 25.91 9.11 -9.32
C HIS A 78 24.55 9.38 -8.64
N LEU A 79 23.47 8.67 -9.01
CA LEU A 79 22.08 8.92 -8.59
C LEU A 79 21.51 7.87 -7.61
N LEU A 80 22.28 6.87 -7.18
CA LEU A 80 21.73 5.68 -6.52
C LEU A 80 21.52 5.82 -4.99
N GLY A 81 20.28 6.13 -4.63
CA GLY A 81 19.58 5.70 -3.42
C GLY A 81 18.13 5.35 -3.82
N ALA A 82 17.73 4.09 -3.70
CA ALA A 82 16.51 3.59 -4.36
C ALA A 82 15.22 3.94 -3.60
N THR A 83 14.40 4.81 -4.20
CA THR A 83 12.95 4.63 -4.22
C THR A 83 12.60 3.68 -5.36
N ASN A 84 11.60 2.82 -5.21
CA ASN A 84 10.90 2.31 -6.39
C ASN A 84 9.37 2.39 -6.19
N PRO A 85 8.67 3.14 -7.04
CA PRO A 85 7.25 3.00 -7.26
C PRO A 85 7.00 1.79 -8.17
N THR A 86 6.04 0.95 -7.82
CA THR A 86 5.42 0.01 -8.77
C THR A 86 4.00 0.48 -9.00
N GLN A 87 3.82 1.29 -10.05
CA GLN A 87 2.53 1.56 -10.66
C GLN A 87 2.45 0.65 -11.89
N LYS A 88 1.59 -0.36 -11.89
CA LYS A 88 1.19 -1.04 -13.14
C LYS A 88 -0.10 -0.35 -13.60
N LYS A 89 0.01 0.40 -14.68
CA LYS A 89 -1.11 0.98 -15.42
C LYS A 89 -1.24 0.26 -16.75
N THR A 90 -2.47 -0.08 -17.12
CA THR A 90 -2.87 -0.35 -18.51
C THR A 90 -4.10 0.51 -18.78
N ASN A 91 -3.87 1.71 -19.32
CA ASN A 91 -4.90 2.64 -19.82
C ASN A 91 -4.26 3.40 -20.99
N HIS A 92 -4.19 2.79 -22.18
CA HIS A 92 -3.93 3.44 -23.50
C HIS A 92 -4.27 2.45 -24.62
N GLU A 93 -5.50 1.93 -24.64
CA GLU A 93 -5.92 1.01 -25.71
C GLU A 93 -6.53 1.78 -26.90
N ASN A 94 -6.66 3.10 -26.72
CA ASN A 94 -7.48 4.00 -27.50
C ASN A 94 -6.78 5.28 -28.01
N GLY A 95 -5.45 5.28 -28.02
CA GLY A 95 -4.67 6.40 -28.54
C GLY A 95 -4.21 6.12 -29.95
N THR A 96 -4.89 6.63 -30.98
CA THR A 96 -4.41 6.54 -32.38
C THR A 96 -3.36 7.59 -32.74
N GLY A 97 -2.89 8.36 -31.75
CA GLY A 97 -1.85 9.35 -31.95
C GLY A 97 -0.93 9.52 -30.74
N THR A 98 0.33 9.75 -31.06
CA THR A 98 1.42 9.98 -30.11
C THR A 98 1.46 11.48 -29.81
N ASN A 99 1.13 11.85 -28.58
CA ASN A 99 1.16 13.23 -28.11
C ASN A 99 2.37 13.49 -27.20
N THR A 100 3.55 13.41 -27.80
CA THR A 100 4.84 13.58 -27.09
C THR A 100 4.94 14.97 -26.47
N TYR A 101 4.33 15.98 -27.08
CA TYR A 101 4.23 17.31 -26.48
C TYR A 101 3.44 17.31 -25.18
N ALA A 102 2.25 16.72 -25.10
CA ALA A 102 1.49 16.68 -23.86
C ALA A 102 2.17 15.85 -22.76
N ALA A 103 2.90 14.79 -23.15
CA ALA A 103 3.71 14.01 -22.22
C ALA A 103 4.86 14.85 -21.64
N LEU A 104 5.69 15.47 -22.49
CA LEU A 104 6.79 16.33 -22.04
C LEU A 104 6.28 17.61 -21.37
N ASN A 105 5.15 18.17 -21.79
CA ASN A 105 4.53 19.31 -21.14
C ASN A 105 3.94 18.93 -19.78
N SER A 106 3.45 17.70 -19.61
CA SER A 106 3.08 17.19 -18.28
C SER A 106 4.32 17.07 -17.39
N VAL A 107 5.47 16.66 -17.94
CA VAL A 107 6.76 16.68 -17.21
C VAL A 107 7.18 18.11 -16.89
N HIS A 108 7.06 19.05 -17.83
CA HIS A 108 7.30 20.48 -17.59
C HIS A 108 6.37 21.00 -16.49
N ILE A 109 5.08 20.68 -16.51
CA ILE A 109 4.10 21.07 -15.50
C ILE A 109 4.40 20.38 -14.17
N MET A 110 4.85 19.13 -14.15
CA MET A 110 5.30 18.46 -12.94
C MET A 110 6.55 19.14 -12.36
N MET A 111 7.52 19.48 -13.19
CA MET A 111 8.73 20.22 -12.80
C MET A 111 8.40 21.64 -12.35
N ASN A 112 7.49 22.33 -13.03
CA ASN A 112 7.00 23.65 -12.67
C ASN A 112 6.23 23.58 -11.36
N ASN A 113 5.28 22.65 -11.20
CA ASN A 113 4.55 22.42 -9.97
C ASN A 113 5.47 22.00 -8.83
N GLN A 114 6.57 21.31 -9.12
CA GLN A 114 7.58 20.95 -8.12
C GLN A 114 8.41 22.17 -7.72
N MET A 115 8.87 23.00 -8.66
CA MET A 115 9.54 24.28 -8.38
C MET A 115 8.61 25.25 -7.62
N GLN A 116 7.34 25.31 -8.04
CA GLN A 116 6.21 26.06 -7.48
C GLN A 116 5.56 25.39 -6.26
N ARG A 117 5.97 24.17 -5.86
CA ARG A 117 5.70 23.58 -4.52
C ARG A 117 6.87 23.68 -3.54
N LEU A 118 8.12 23.69 -4.00
CA LEU A 118 9.34 23.74 -3.14
C LEU A 118 9.84 25.12 -2.69
N GLY A 119 9.61 26.18 -3.44
CA GLY A 119 9.62 27.58 -2.96
C GLY A 119 10.93 28.25 -3.26
N MET A 120 11.67 27.65 -4.18
CA MET A 120 13.06 27.93 -4.37
C MET A 120 13.17 29.27 -5.10
N LYS A 121 13.69 30.28 -4.38
CA LYS A 121 14.55 31.28 -5.01
C LYS A 121 15.63 30.49 -5.73
N THR A 122 15.46 30.29 -7.03
CA THR A 122 16.37 29.80 -8.07
C THR A 122 17.54 28.87 -7.67
N ALA A 123 18.40 29.17 -6.71
CA ALA A 123 19.64 28.45 -6.37
C ALA A 123 19.51 26.93 -6.11
N ALA A 124 18.62 26.47 -5.22
CA ALA A 124 18.54 25.04 -4.89
C ALA A 124 17.83 24.21 -5.97
N TRP A 125 16.88 24.82 -6.70
CA TRP A 125 16.29 24.21 -7.90
C TRP A 125 17.36 24.10 -8.99
N GLN A 126 18.23 25.10 -9.04
CA GLN A 126 19.35 25.17 -9.94
C GLN A 126 20.47 24.15 -9.64
N GLU A 127 20.45 23.43 -8.52
CA GLU A 127 21.43 22.38 -8.20
C GLU A 127 20.92 20.97 -8.53
N ILE A 128 19.62 20.80 -8.80
CA ILE A 128 19.02 19.49 -9.07
C ILE A 128 19.32 19.10 -10.52
N ARG A 129 19.89 17.91 -10.70
CA ARG A 129 20.06 17.29 -12.01
C ARG A 129 18.81 16.49 -12.35
N HIS A 130 18.31 16.68 -13.56
CA HIS A 130 17.11 16.03 -14.05
C HIS A 130 17.47 15.11 -15.21
N ALA A 131 17.01 13.86 -15.13
CA ALA A 131 17.06 12.92 -16.24
C ALA A 131 15.63 12.58 -16.66
N ILE A 132 15.35 12.69 -17.95
CA ILE A 132 14.08 12.31 -18.57
C ILE A 132 14.39 11.17 -19.54
N ILE A 133 13.82 9.99 -19.28
CA ILE A 133 13.87 8.87 -20.23
C ILE A 133 12.54 8.85 -20.96
N LEU A 134 12.56 9.22 -22.24
CA LEU A 134 11.41 9.29 -23.10
C LEU A 134 11.42 8.10 -24.05
N LEU A 135 10.48 7.18 -23.85
CA LEU A 135 10.23 6.07 -24.77
C LEU A 135 9.18 6.50 -25.78
N THR A 136 9.56 6.63 -27.06
CA THR A 136 8.66 7.12 -28.10
C THR A 136 9.15 6.68 -29.48
N ASP A 137 8.25 6.40 -30.41
CA ASP A 137 8.58 6.17 -31.82
C ASP A 137 9.01 7.44 -32.58
N GLY A 138 9.15 8.57 -31.87
CA GLY A 138 9.61 9.83 -32.40
C GLY A 138 8.59 10.54 -33.29
N LYS A 139 7.40 9.97 -33.52
CA LYS A 139 6.37 10.58 -34.36
C LYS A 139 5.36 11.28 -33.47
N SER A 140 5.37 12.61 -33.36
CA SER A 140 4.34 13.32 -32.61
C SER A 140 3.25 13.86 -33.54
N ASN A 141 2.21 13.07 -33.79
CA ASN A 141 1.10 13.45 -34.68
C ASN A 141 -0.08 14.12 -33.95
N MET A 142 -0.04 14.24 -32.63
CA MET A 142 -1.06 14.94 -31.83
C MET A 142 -0.44 15.94 -30.85
N GLY A 143 -1.15 17.04 -30.61
CA GLY A 143 -0.72 18.12 -29.72
C GLY A 143 0.16 19.18 -30.39
N GLY A 144 0.89 19.95 -29.58
CA GLY A 144 1.86 20.95 -30.05
C GLY A 144 3.19 20.32 -30.47
N SER A 145 4.16 21.13 -30.91
CA SER A 145 5.50 20.62 -31.23
C SER A 145 6.22 20.15 -29.97
N PRO A 146 6.68 18.90 -29.87
CA PRO A 146 7.42 18.41 -28.69
C PRO A 146 8.67 19.23 -28.37
N LYS A 147 9.27 19.86 -29.40
CA LYS A 147 10.39 20.80 -29.25
C LYS A 147 10.05 21.98 -28.34
N LEU A 148 8.83 22.52 -28.46
CA LEU A 148 8.36 23.61 -27.61
C LEU A 148 8.25 23.18 -26.14
N ALA A 149 7.84 21.94 -25.87
CA ALA A 149 7.81 21.41 -24.50
C ALA A 149 9.22 21.22 -23.94
N VAL A 150 10.18 20.75 -24.76
CA VAL A 150 11.59 20.66 -24.36
C VAL A 150 12.18 22.04 -24.08
N ASP A 151 11.86 23.04 -24.90
CA ASP A 151 12.34 24.42 -24.70
C ASP A 151 11.76 25.01 -23.41
N ASN A 152 10.47 24.76 -23.11
CA ASN A 152 9.87 25.14 -21.84
C ASN A 152 10.55 24.45 -20.64
N ILE A 153 10.93 23.17 -20.76
CA ILE A 153 11.69 22.46 -19.71
C ILE A 153 13.08 23.08 -19.54
N LYS A 154 13.78 23.39 -20.64
CA LYS A 154 15.10 24.03 -20.60
C LYS A 154 15.02 25.42 -19.99
N GLU A 155 14.00 26.20 -20.32
CA GLU A 155 13.75 27.54 -19.78
C GLU A 155 13.51 27.48 -18.27
N ILE A 156 12.69 26.52 -17.81
CA ILE A 156 12.38 26.36 -16.38
C ILE A 156 13.59 25.89 -15.56
N LEU A 157 14.51 25.16 -16.18
CA LEU A 157 15.77 24.72 -15.57
C LEU A 157 16.92 25.72 -15.82
N ASN A 158 16.65 26.82 -16.53
CA ASN A 158 17.64 27.81 -16.94
C ASN A 158 18.87 27.18 -17.65
N ILE A 159 18.62 26.23 -18.54
CA ILE A 159 19.64 25.52 -19.30
C ILE A 159 20.21 26.46 -20.36
N ASN A 160 21.48 26.82 -20.18
CA ASN A 160 22.27 27.62 -21.11
C ASN A 160 23.64 26.95 -21.35
N GLN A 161 24.52 27.60 -22.11
CA GLN A 161 25.83 27.07 -22.48
C GLN A 161 26.74 26.66 -21.30
N GLN A 162 26.53 27.21 -20.10
CA GLN A 162 27.29 26.90 -18.89
C GLN A 162 26.59 25.87 -17.97
N ARG A 163 25.40 25.39 -18.34
CA ARG A 163 24.53 24.54 -17.50
C ARG A 163 23.90 23.36 -18.22
N SER A 164 24.50 22.94 -19.32
CA SER A 164 24.06 21.76 -20.08
C SER A 164 23.93 20.51 -19.22
N ASP A 165 24.72 20.37 -18.14
CA ASP A 165 24.86 19.12 -17.36
C ASP A 165 23.73 18.80 -16.37
N TYR A 166 22.74 19.69 -16.26
CA TYR A 166 21.64 19.58 -15.30
C TYR A 166 20.36 19.02 -15.91
N LEU A 167 20.34 18.77 -17.22
CA LEU A 167 19.23 18.15 -17.91
C LEU A 167 19.70 17.16 -18.97
N ASP A 168 19.36 15.89 -18.75
CA ASP A 168 19.57 14.82 -19.72
C ASP A 168 18.24 14.26 -20.17
N ILE A 169 17.91 14.49 -21.45
CA ILE A 169 16.75 13.90 -22.09
C ILE A 169 17.24 12.77 -22.98
N TYR A 170 16.99 11.53 -22.57
CA TYR A 170 17.25 10.32 -23.35
C TYR A 170 15.99 9.93 -24.13
N ALA A 171 16.00 10.14 -25.44
CA ALA A 171 14.90 9.75 -26.32
C ALA A 171 15.21 8.39 -26.96
N ILE A 172 14.38 7.38 -26.67
CA ILE A 172 14.60 6.00 -27.10
C ILE A 172 13.39 5.53 -27.91
N GLY A 173 13.61 5.25 -29.19
CA GLY A 173 12.67 4.55 -30.05
C GLY A 173 12.73 3.05 -29.80
N VAL A 174 11.58 2.40 -29.62
CA VAL A 174 11.51 0.96 -29.32
C VAL A 174 10.52 0.30 -30.27
N GLY A 175 11.00 -0.63 -31.09
CA GLY A 175 10.16 -1.44 -31.97
C GLY A 175 10.59 -1.42 -33.44
N LYS A 176 9.91 -2.24 -34.25
CA LYS A 176 10.15 -2.41 -35.70
C LYS A 176 9.43 -1.38 -36.58
N LEU A 177 8.71 -0.44 -35.96
CA LEU A 177 7.95 0.59 -36.66
C LEU A 177 8.88 1.72 -37.11
N ASP A 178 8.49 2.44 -38.15
CA ASP A 178 9.24 3.53 -38.77
C ASP A 178 9.43 4.68 -37.75
N VAL A 179 10.56 4.69 -37.06
CA VAL A 179 10.91 5.71 -36.05
C VAL A 179 11.38 6.98 -36.75
N ASP A 180 10.76 8.13 -36.45
CA ASP A 180 11.23 9.41 -36.98
C ASP A 180 12.50 9.86 -36.25
N TRP A 181 13.64 9.45 -36.79
CA TRP A 181 14.94 9.75 -36.21
C TRP A 181 15.26 11.25 -36.17
N ARG A 182 14.75 12.05 -37.12
CA ARG A 182 15.00 13.50 -37.11
C ARG A 182 14.32 14.12 -35.89
N GLU A 183 13.07 13.76 -35.61
CA GLU A 183 12.37 14.21 -34.41
C GLU A 183 13.01 13.63 -33.14
N LEU A 184 13.34 12.34 -33.10
CA LEU A 184 13.96 11.70 -31.93
C LEU A 184 15.30 12.36 -31.54
N ASN A 185 16.13 12.66 -32.54
CA ASN A 185 17.42 13.33 -32.35
C ASN A 185 17.24 14.80 -31.94
N GLU A 186 16.20 15.50 -32.37
CA GLU A 186 15.93 16.88 -31.93
C GLU A 186 15.46 16.96 -30.47
N LEU A 187 14.84 15.90 -29.93
CA LEU A 187 14.37 15.85 -28.54
C LEU A 187 15.46 15.49 -27.54
N GLY A 188 16.44 14.70 -27.95
CA GLY A 188 17.58 14.31 -27.10
C GLY A 188 18.50 15.48 -26.74
N SER A 189 19.11 15.44 -25.55
CA SER A 189 20.10 16.44 -25.13
C SER A 189 21.31 16.50 -26.09
N LYS A 190 21.80 17.73 -26.35
CA LYS A 190 22.93 18.00 -27.28
C LYS A 190 24.17 18.40 -26.50
N LYS A 191 24.85 17.40 -25.93
CA LYS A 191 26.09 17.56 -25.16
C LYS A 191 27.28 17.00 -25.92
N ASP A 192 28.37 17.74 -25.96
CA ASP A 192 29.58 17.32 -26.68
C ASP A 192 30.10 15.99 -26.11
N GLY A 193 30.37 15.02 -26.97
CA GLY A 193 30.83 13.67 -26.58
C GLY A 193 29.74 12.68 -26.12
N GLU A 194 28.49 13.09 -25.92
CA GLU A 194 27.43 12.22 -25.38
C GLU A 194 26.28 11.97 -26.37
N ARG A 195 25.75 10.74 -26.38
CA ARG A 195 24.56 10.36 -27.15
C ARG A 195 23.32 10.27 -26.26
N HIS A 196 22.24 10.86 -26.74
CA HIS A 196 20.96 10.96 -26.02
C HIS A 196 19.75 10.54 -26.86
N ALA A 197 19.98 10.03 -28.07
CA ALA A 197 18.96 9.51 -28.95
C ALA A 197 19.37 8.11 -29.42
N PHE A 198 18.47 7.14 -29.28
CA PHE A 198 18.73 5.73 -29.54
C PHE A 198 17.52 5.05 -30.19
N ILE A 199 17.75 4.06 -31.05
CA ILE A 199 16.68 3.18 -31.58
C ILE A 199 17.00 1.74 -31.19
N LEU A 200 16.10 1.14 -30.41
CA LEU A 200 16.12 -0.26 -30.00
C LEU A 200 15.10 -1.05 -30.81
N GLN A 201 15.44 -2.30 -31.08
CA GLN A 201 14.68 -3.15 -31.99
C GLN A 201 13.31 -3.58 -31.45
N ASP A 202 13.18 -3.83 -30.15
CA ASP A 202 11.95 -4.28 -29.50
C ASP A 202 11.98 -4.08 -27.97
N THR A 203 10.88 -4.45 -27.30
CA THR A 203 10.74 -4.35 -25.85
C THR A 203 11.67 -5.29 -25.09
N GLU A 204 12.15 -6.36 -25.71
CA GLU A 204 13.14 -7.26 -25.11
C GLU A 204 14.52 -6.60 -25.08
N ALA A 205 14.91 -5.93 -26.17
CA ALA A 205 16.11 -5.08 -26.21
C ALA A 205 16.04 -3.96 -25.17
N LEU A 206 14.86 -3.35 -24.97
CA LEU A 206 14.64 -2.36 -23.90
C LEU A 206 14.76 -2.98 -22.49
N TYR A 207 14.16 -4.15 -22.27
CA TYR A 207 14.29 -4.88 -21.00
C TYR A 207 15.75 -5.20 -20.70
N GLN A 208 16.50 -5.66 -21.70
CA GLN A 208 17.94 -5.90 -21.57
C GLN A 208 18.71 -4.62 -21.25
N VAL A 209 18.39 -3.47 -21.84
CA VAL A 209 19.01 -2.18 -21.45
C VAL A 209 18.80 -1.87 -19.97
N PHE A 210 17.60 -2.12 -19.41
CA PHE A 210 17.33 -1.90 -17.98
C PHE A 210 17.97 -2.96 -17.06
N GLU A 211 18.04 -4.22 -17.50
CA GLU A 211 18.78 -5.26 -16.78
C GLU A 211 20.29 -4.98 -16.78
N HIS A 212 20.85 -4.48 -17.89
CA HIS A 212 22.22 -4.01 -17.98
C HIS A 212 22.45 -2.72 -17.17
N MET A 213 21.44 -1.85 -16.99
CA MET A 213 21.51 -0.72 -16.04
C MET A 213 21.58 -1.18 -14.57
N LEU A 214 20.98 -2.33 -14.24
CA LEU A 214 21.03 -2.95 -12.91
C LEU A 214 22.27 -3.82 -12.69
N ASP A 215 23.25 -3.74 -13.59
CA ASP A 215 24.49 -4.48 -13.48
C ASP A 215 25.21 -4.15 -12.17
N VAL A 216 25.02 -5.05 -11.20
CA VAL A 216 25.62 -5.09 -9.87
C VAL A 216 27.16 -5.13 -9.93
N SER A 217 27.78 -5.27 -11.11
CA SER A 217 29.23 -5.13 -11.29
C SER A 217 29.76 -3.73 -10.97
N GLN A 218 28.91 -2.69 -11.10
CA GLN A 218 29.25 -1.27 -10.84
C GLN A 218 29.07 -0.86 -9.37
N LEU A 219 28.39 -1.68 -8.55
CA LEU A 219 28.13 -1.38 -7.14
C LEU A 219 29.35 -1.73 -6.28
N THR A 220 30.09 -0.71 -5.85
CA THR A 220 31.31 -0.84 -5.01
C THR A 220 31.05 -0.95 -3.50
N HIS A 221 29.80 -0.82 -3.04
CA HIS A 221 29.45 -0.82 -1.62
C HIS A 221 29.08 -2.22 -1.09
N THR A 222 29.35 -2.49 0.20
CA THR A 222 29.09 -3.77 0.91
C THR A 222 27.60 -3.94 1.28
N ILE A 223 26.71 -3.80 0.31
CA ILE A 223 25.27 -4.03 0.51
C ILE A 223 25.04 -5.54 0.64
N CYS A 224 24.42 -5.96 1.74
CA CYS A 224 24.16 -7.38 1.99
C CYS A 224 22.90 -7.90 1.28
N GLY A 225 22.84 -9.20 1.03
CA GLY A 225 21.63 -9.88 0.55
C GLY A 225 21.27 -9.61 -0.91
N VAL A 226 22.19 -9.05 -1.69
CA VAL A 226 22.00 -8.75 -3.11
C VAL A 226 22.69 -9.81 -3.98
N GLY A 227 21.90 -10.57 -4.73
CA GLY A 227 22.37 -11.49 -5.77
C GLY A 227 21.85 -11.07 -7.15
N ASN A 228 22.54 -11.49 -8.21
CA ASN A 228 22.09 -11.30 -9.59
C ASN A 228 21.02 -12.34 -9.91
N MET A 229 19.77 -11.91 -10.06
CA MET A 229 18.63 -12.77 -10.33
C MET A 229 18.32 -12.92 -11.82
N SER A 230 19.18 -12.40 -12.71
CA SER A 230 18.98 -12.49 -14.16
C SER A 230 18.96 -13.95 -14.64
N ALA A 231 18.27 -14.17 -15.77
CA ALA A 231 18.13 -15.49 -16.36
C ALA A 231 19.50 -16.12 -16.69
N ASN A 232 20.48 -15.29 -17.07
CA ASN A 232 21.84 -15.70 -17.47
C ASN A 232 22.86 -15.68 -16.31
N ALA A 233 22.46 -15.25 -15.10
CA ALA A 233 23.34 -15.26 -13.94
C ALA A 233 23.76 -16.69 -13.57
N SER A 234 25.06 -16.87 -13.33
CA SER A 234 25.60 -18.12 -12.79
C SER A 234 25.03 -18.41 -11.39
N VAL A 235 25.13 -19.67 -10.96
CA VAL A 235 24.71 -20.10 -9.60
C VAL A 235 25.40 -19.26 -8.52
N GLN A 236 26.67 -18.93 -8.74
CA GLN A 236 27.44 -18.11 -7.80
C GLN A 236 26.96 -16.65 -7.80
N GLU A 237 26.62 -16.07 -8.96
CA GLU A 237 26.11 -14.69 -9.01
C GLU A 237 24.72 -14.56 -8.39
N ARG A 238 23.91 -15.62 -8.44
CA ARG A 238 22.62 -15.69 -7.74
C ARG A 238 22.78 -15.74 -6.22
N THR A 239 23.88 -16.32 -5.75
CA THR A 239 24.13 -16.50 -4.31
C THR A 239 25.58 -16.14 -3.93
N PRO A 240 25.98 -14.87 -4.11
CA PRO A 240 27.38 -14.44 -4.07
C PRO A 240 28.01 -14.46 -2.67
N TRP A 241 27.23 -14.76 -1.64
CA TRP A 241 27.68 -14.97 -0.27
C TRP A 241 28.10 -16.41 0.01
N HIS A 242 27.79 -17.39 -0.84
CA HIS A 242 28.25 -18.75 -0.60
C HIS A 242 29.75 -18.87 -0.79
N VAL A 243 30.42 -19.46 0.20
CA VAL A 243 31.85 -19.77 0.15
C VAL A 243 32.08 -21.26 0.38
N THR A 244 33.18 -21.77 -0.20
CA THR A 244 33.62 -23.15 0.02
C THR A 244 34.88 -23.13 0.86
N ILE A 245 34.89 -23.90 1.95
CA ILE A 245 36.00 -24.01 2.88
C ILE A 245 36.69 -25.35 2.58
N LYS A 246 37.92 -25.29 2.09
CA LYS A 246 38.69 -26.47 1.68
C LYS A 246 39.87 -26.69 2.63
N PRO A 247 39.92 -27.83 3.34
CA PRO A 247 41.15 -28.30 3.94
C PRO A 247 42.05 -28.97 2.89
N LYS A 248 43.37 -28.90 3.08
CA LYS A 248 44.34 -29.66 2.26
C LYS A 248 44.34 -31.14 2.70
N GLY A 249 43.25 -31.88 2.39
CA GLY A 249 43.15 -33.34 2.60
C GLY A 249 41.96 -33.87 3.43
N GLN A 250 40.89 -33.11 3.67
CA GLN A 250 39.69 -33.52 4.43
C GLN A 250 38.37 -33.09 3.74
N GLU A 251 37.23 -33.43 4.36
CA GLU A 251 35.88 -33.06 3.89
C GLU A 251 35.71 -31.53 3.72
N THR A 252 35.01 -31.11 2.66
CA THR A 252 34.79 -29.70 2.34
C THR A 252 33.62 -29.12 3.12
N CYS A 253 33.86 -28.04 3.86
CA CYS A 253 32.82 -27.29 4.55
C CYS A 253 32.25 -26.14 3.70
N ARG A 254 31.09 -25.63 4.10
CA ARG A 254 30.44 -24.46 3.49
C ARG A 254 30.32 -23.34 4.51
N GLY A 255 30.27 -22.11 4.03
CA GLY A 255 30.01 -20.93 4.85
C GLY A 255 29.31 -19.84 4.07
N ALA A 256 29.02 -18.75 4.77
CA ALA A 256 28.48 -17.53 4.19
C ALA A 256 29.42 -16.35 4.44
N LEU A 257 29.74 -15.60 3.38
CA LEU A 257 30.39 -14.31 3.47
C LEU A 257 29.42 -13.33 4.13
N ILE A 258 29.81 -12.69 5.23
CA ILE A 258 28.96 -11.74 5.99
C ILE A 258 29.52 -10.31 5.97
N SER A 259 30.77 -10.14 5.51
CA SER A 259 31.38 -8.83 5.22
C SER A 259 32.50 -8.99 4.18
N ASP A 260 33.24 -7.93 3.88
CA ASP A 260 34.43 -8.00 3.02
C ASP A 260 35.58 -8.82 3.61
N GLN A 261 35.52 -9.23 4.88
CA GLN A 261 36.64 -9.94 5.51
C GLN A 261 36.21 -11.07 6.45
N TRP A 262 34.91 -11.29 6.64
CA TRP A 262 34.40 -12.28 7.59
C TRP A 262 33.47 -13.29 6.93
N VAL A 263 33.67 -14.55 7.30
CA VAL A 263 32.85 -15.70 6.91
C VAL A 263 32.25 -16.35 8.15
N LEU A 264 30.97 -16.69 8.08
CA LEU A 264 30.24 -17.46 9.08
C LEU A 264 30.13 -18.93 8.64
N THR A 265 30.42 -19.86 9.55
CA THR A 265 30.42 -21.31 9.29
C THR A 265 30.20 -22.11 10.57
N ALA A 266 30.03 -23.43 10.46
CA ALA A 266 30.00 -24.34 11.61
C ALA A 266 31.39 -24.51 12.25
N ALA A 267 31.44 -24.69 13.57
CA ALA A 267 32.68 -24.86 14.34
C ALA A 267 33.29 -26.26 14.19
N HIS A 268 32.48 -27.31 14.02
CA HIS A 268 32.94 -28.69 13.85
C HIS A 268 33.85 -28.87 12.63
N CYS A 269 33.70 -28.00 11.63
CA CYS A 269 34.59 -27.91 10.47
C CYS A 269 36.06 -27.70 10.86
N PHE A 270 36.35 -27.13 12.02
CA PHE A 270 37.71 -26.78 12.46
C PHE A 270 38.18 -27.60 13.68
N ARG A 271 37.45 -28.67 14.04
CA ARG A 271 37.70 -29.53 15.20
C ARG A 271 39.11 -30.14 15.26
N ASN A 272 39.68 -30.50 14.10
CA ASN A 272 40.99 -31.17 13.97
C ASN A 272 42.06 -30.27 13.31
N ALA A 273 41.88 -28.94 13.32
CA ALA A 273 42.73 -28.03 12.57
C ALA A 273 44.09 -27.78 13.27
N GLU A 274 44.99 -28.76 13.24
CA GLU A 274 46.36 -28.62 13.76
C GLU A 274 47.20 -27.57 13.00
N ASN A 275 46.69 -27.03 11.90
CA ASN A 275 47.30 -25.86 11.26
C ASN A 275 46.26 -25.06 10.46
N SER A 276 45.71 -24.00 11.06
CA SER A 276 44.80 -23.05 10.39
C SER A 276 45.39 -22.47 9.09
N SER A 277 46.72 -22.48 8.96
CA SER A 277 47.45 -22.03 7.76
C SER A 277 47.19 -22.88 6.50
N LEU A 278 46.71 -24.13 6.64
CA LEU A 278 46.44 -25.05 5.53
C LEU A 278 45.03 -24.93 4.96
N TRP A 279 44.17 -24.12 5.57
CA TRP A 279 42.79 -23.92 5.13
C TRP A 279 42.69 -22.77 4.13
N ARG A 280 41.84 -22.97 3.12
CA ARG A 280 41.52 -21.94 2.12
C ARG A 280 40.01 -21.76 2.03
N VAL A 281 39.60 -20.50 1.98
CA VAL A 281 38.21 -20.10 1.70
C VAL A 281 38.13 -19.68 0.25
N SER A 282 37.51 -20.51 -0.58
CA SER A 282 37.17 -20.16 -1.96
C SER A 282 35.93 -19.26 -1.95
N VAL A 283 36.10 -18.02 -2.39
CA VAL A 283 35.02 -17.05 -2.62
C VAL A 283 34.84 -16.87 -4.13
N GLY A 284 33.61 -16.92 -4.61
CA GLY A 284 33.32 -16.98 -6.04
C GLY A 284 33.35 -18.42 -6.59
N ASP A 285 33.14 -18.58 -7.90
CA ASP A 285 33.16 -19.89 -8.54
C ASP A 285 34.62 -20.39 -8.68
N PRO A 286 35.02 -21.47 -7.97
CA PRO A 286 36.40 -21.94 -7.96
C PRO A 286 36.91 -22.44 -9.32
N LYS A 287 36.01 -22.72 -10.28
CA LYS A 287 36.34 -23.17 -11.63
C LYS A 287 36.39 -22.03 -12.64
N SER A 288 36.10 -20.81 -12.20
CA SER A 288 36.05 -19.60 -13.00
C SER A 288 37.20 -18.65 -12.64
N GLN A 289 37.54 -17.74 -13.54
CA GLN A 289 38.52 -16.66 -13.30
C GLN A 289 38.13 -15.72 -12.14
N TRP A 290 36.88 -15.79 -11.70
CA TRP A 290 36.31 -14.98 -10.61
C TRP A 290 36.41 -15.63 -9.23
N GLY A 291 36.77 -16.92 -9.16
CA GLY A 291 37.02 -17.61 -7.90
C GLY A 291 38.40 -17.26 -7.35
N LYS A 292 38.45 -16.80 -6.09
CA LYS A 292 39.71 -16.54 -5.40
C LYS A 292 39.75 -17.29 -4.07
N ASP A 293 40.87 -17.94 -3.81
CA ASP A 293 41.16 -18.58 -2.54
C ASP A 293 41.80 -17.58 -1.59
N PHE A 294 41.21 -17.45 -0.41
CA PHE A 294 41.70 -16.60 0.68
C PHE A 294 42.29 -17.47 1.79
N SER A 295 43.44 -17.07 2.32
CA SER A 295 43.97 -17.63 3.57
C SER A 295 43.17 -17.12 4.76
N ILE A 296 43.09 -17.95 5.80
CA ILE A 296 42.43 -17.60 7.05
C ILE A 296 43.48 -16.95 7.98
N ASP A 297 43.23 -15.73 8.40
CA ASP A 297 44.04 -14.99 9.39
C ASP A 297 43.72 -15.46 10.82
N LYS A 298 42.42 -15.60 11.10
CA LYS A 298 41.94 -15.99 12.43
C LYS A 298 40.68 -16.84 12.33
N VAL A 299 40.65 -17.94 13.07
CA VAL A 299 39.44 -18.71 13.35
C VAL A 299 38.97 -18.32 14.75
N VAL A 300 37.71 -17.91 14.87
CA VAL A 300 37.06 -17.62 16.16
C VAL A 300 35.95 -18.65 16.33
N ILE A 301 36.20 -19.64 17.17
CA ILE A 301 35.22 -20.66 17.55
C ILE A 301 34.48 -20.16 18.79
N SER A 302 33.17 -20.37 18.86
CA SER A 302 32.38 -20.06 20.05
C SER A 302 32.98 -20.76 21.28
N SER A 303 33.13 -20.04 22.39
CA SER A 303 33.73 -20.61 23.62
C SER A 303 32.89 -21.73 24.24
N GLY A 304 31.61 -21.83 23.89
CA GLY A 304 30.72 -22.91 24.33
C GLY A 304 30.77 -24.18 23.46
N PHE A 305 31.49 -24.15 22.33
CA PHE A 305 31.57 -25.30 21.43
C PHE A 305 32.51 -26.37 21.97
N ASP A 306 31.93 -27.50 22.37
CA ASP A 306 32.68 -28.73 22.68
C ASP A 306 31.85 -29.95 22.29
N VAL A 307 32.29 -30.63 21.22
CA VAL A 307 31.63 -31.83 20.69
C VAL A 307 31.58 -32.97 21.71
N PHE A 308 32.50 -32.98 22.68
CA PHE A 308 32.58 -34.01 23.71
C PHE A 308 32.06 -33.55 25.08
N ALA A 309 31.44 -32.37 25.17
CA ALA A 309 30.96 -31.80 26.44
C ALA A 309 30.06 -32.74 27.24
N LYS A 310 29.35 -33.64 26.55
CA LYS A 310 28.42 -34.61 27.15
C LYS A 310 28.85 -36.07 27.01
N LYS A 311 30.13 -36.32 26.70
CA LYS A 311 30.68 -37.67 26.53
C LYS A 311 30.51 -38.53 27.78
N ASP A 312 30.71 -37.94 28.95
CA ASP A 312 30.55 -38.62 30.25
C ASP A 312 29.08 -38.92 30.59
N GLN A 313 28.13 -38.34 29.85
CA GLN A 313 26.68 -38.56 29.96
C GLN A 313 26.16 -39.58 28.93
N GLY A 314 27.05 -40.26 28.19
CA GLY A 314 26.69 -41.24 27.16
C GLY A 314 26.37 -40.63 25.78
N ILE A 315 26.48 -39.30 25.63
CA ILE A 315 26.28 -38.59 24.36
C ILE A 315 27.63 -38.50 23.64
N ARG A 316 27.79 -39.25 22.55
CA ARG A 316 29.08 -39.37 21.83
C ARG A 316 29.53 -38.05 21.19
N GLU A 317 28.58 -37.30 20.65
CA GLU A 317 28.82 -36.00 20.00
C GLU A 317 27.68 -35.01 20.33
N PHE A 318 28.03 -33.79 20.72
CA PHE A 318 27.11 -32.71 21.09
C PHE A 318 27.45 -31.42 20.35
N TYR A 319 26.56 -30.93 19.48
CA TYR A 319 26.83 -29.80 18.58
C TYR A 319 26.27 -28.46 19.10
N GLY A 320 26.20 -28.28 20.43
CA GLY A 320 25.82 -26.99 21.02
C GLY A 320 26.84 -25.90 20.68
N ASP A 321 26.36 -24.69 20.40
CA ASP A 321 27.21 -23.56 20.00
C ASP A 321 28.13 -23.85 18.79
N ASP A 322 27.71 -24.72 17.86
CA ASP A 322 28.46 -25.11 16.64
C ASP A 322 28.55 -23.99 15.59
N ILE A 323 29.18 -22.87 15.97
CA ILE A 323 29.32 -21.66 15.18
C ILE A 323 30.75 -21.13 15.26
N ALA A 324 31.30 -20.77 14.10
CA ALA A 324 32.63 -20.20 13.97
C ALA A 324 32.65 -19.04 12.97
N LEU A 325 33.51 -18.05 13.27
CA LEU A 325 33.82 -16.92 12.41
C LEU A 325 35.24 -17.04 11.88
N LEU A 326 35.39 -16.91 10.56
CA LEU A 326 36.69 -16.89 9.90
C LEU A 326 36.98 -15.47 9.45
N LYS A 327 38.09 -14.91 9.95
CA LYS A 327 38.66 -13.68 9.44
C LYS A 327 39.63 -14.02 8.31
N LEU A 328 39.37 -13.47 7.12
CA LEU A 328 40.24 -13.63 5.97
C LEU A 328 41.46 -12.71 6.09
N ALA A 329 42.63 -13.18 5.63
CA ALA A 329 43.87 -12.42 5.65
C ALA A 329 43.86 -11.21 4.71
N GLU A 330 43.10 -11.31 3.63
CA GLU A 330 42.86 -10.22 2.69
C GLU A 330 41.37 -9.90 2.63
N LYS A 331 41.04 -8.63 2.43
CA LYS A 331 39.68 -8.21 2.11
C LYS A 331 39.27 -8.76 0.75
N VAL A 332 38.10 -9.38 0.71
CA VAL A 332 37.41 -9.79 -0.50
C VAL A 332 36.97 -8.54 -1.25
N LYS A 333 37.41 -8.41 -2.51
CA LYS A 333 36.92 -7.38 -3.40
C LYS A 333 35.48 -7.72 -3.80
N MET A 334 34.54 -6.85 -3.42
CA MET A 334 33.13 -7.01 -3.79
C MET A 334 32.99 -7.10 -5.30
N SER A 335 32.18 -8.05 -5.76
CA SER A 335 31.92 -8.30 -7.17
C SER A 335 30.52 -8.87 -7.37
N THR A 336 30.15 -9.24 -8.59
CA THR A 336 28.91 -9.99 -8.85
C THR A 336 28.94 -11.41 -8.27
N HIS A 337 30.13 -11.95 -7.99
CA HIS A 337 30.33 -13.33 -7.51
C HIS A 337 30.70 -13.42 -6.02
N ALA A 338 30.91 -12.27 -5.35
CA ALA A 338 31.36 -12.18 -3.97
C ALA A 338 30.71 -10.97 -3.27
N ARG A 339 29.70 -11.23 -2.41
CA ARG A 339 28.95 -10.22 -1.64
C ARG A 339 28.49 -10.77 -0.30
N PRO A 340 28.27 -9.93 0.73
CA PRO A 340 27.81 -10.42 2.03
C PRO A 340 26.33 -10.80 2.05
N ILE A 341 25.94 -11.78 2.88
CA ILE A 341 24.55 -12.03 3.26
C ILE A 341 24.17 -11.18 4.49
N CYS A 342 22.89 -10.82 4.62
CA CYS A 342 22.42 -10.05 5.76
C CYS A 342 22.30 -10.93 7.01
N LEU A 343 22.86 -10.45 8.12
CA LEU A 343 22.66 -11.07 9.43
C LEU A 343 21.44 -10.45 10.13
N PRO A 344 20.58 -11.26 10.79
CA PRO A 344 19.52 -10.72 11.63
C PRO A 344 20.07 -9.72 12.64
N CYS A 345 19.23 -8.76 13.03
CA CYS A 345 19.55 -7.78 14.08
C CYS A 345 20.63 -6.77 13.67
N THR A 346 20.75 -6.51 12.36
CA THR A 346 21.63 -5.49 11.77
C THR A 346 20.82 -4.41 11.04
N VAL A 347 21.43 -3.24 10.84
CA VAL A 347 20.82 -2.13 10.09
C VAL A 347 20.62 -2.52 8.63
N GLU A 348 21.55 -3.29 8.08
CA GLU A 348 21.48 -3.81 6.72
C GLU A 348 20.35 -4.84 6.56
N ALA A 349 20.06 -5.65 7.59
CA ALA A 349 18.86 -6.49 7.61
C ALA A 349 17.55 -5.68 7.72
N ASN A 350 17.54 -4.57 8.47
CA ASN A 350 16.38 -3.64 8.49
C ASN A 350 16.10 -3.11 7.07
N LEU A 351 17.14 -2.70 6.36
CA LEU A 351 17.05 -2.27 4.95
C LEU A 351 16.52 -3.39 4.04
N ALA A 352 17.04 -4.61 4.19
CA ALA A 352 16.62 -5.77 3.40
C ALA A 352 15.15 -6.18 3.66
N LEU A 353 14.71 -6.14 4.93
CA LEU A 353 13.34 -6.45 5.35
C LEU A 353 12.37 -5.28 5.18
N ARG A 354 12.85 -4.13 4.67
CA ARG A 354 12.08 -2.87 4.54
C ARG A 354 11.50 -2.41 5.87
N ARG A 355 12.21 -2.70 6.95
CA ARG A 355 11.90 -2.31 8.32
C ARG A 355 12.53 -0.96 8.63
N PRO A 356 11.96 -0.19 9.56
CA PRO A 356 12.60 1.01 10.08
C PRO A 356 14.02 0.69 10.60
N PRO A 357 15.01 1.60 10.46
CA PRO A 357 16.37 1.37 10.94
C PRO A 357 16.50 1.05 12.45
N GLY A 358 15.46 1.33 13.25
CA GLY A 358 15.38 1.04 14.68
C GLY A 358 14.64 -0.25 15.06
N SER A 359 14.31 -1.11 14.09
CA SER A 359 13.71 -2.42 14.38
C SER A 359 14.65 -3.31 15.19
N THR A 360 14.09 -4.01 16.18
CA THR A 360 14.83 -4.80 17.17
C THR A 360 15.08 -6.22 16.68
N CYS A 361 16.00 -6.92 17.35
CA CYS A 361 16.27 -8.33 17.09
C CYS A 361 15.01 -9.21 17.27
N ARG A 362 14.17 -8.85 18.24
CA ARG A 362 12.90 -9.54 18.52
C ARG A 362 11.86 -9.30 17.42
N ASP A 363 11.89 -8.15 16.77
CA ASP A 363 11.02 -7.86 15.63
C ASP A 363 11.40 -8.73 14.43
N HIS A 364 12.70 -8.89 14.18
CA HIS A 364 13.20 -9.81 13.15
C HIS A 364 12.83 -11.25 13.45
N GLU A 365 13.00 -11.70 14.70
CA GLU A 365 12.62 -13.06 15.11
C GLU A 365 11.10 -13.28 14.98
N SER A 366 10.28 -12.31 15.38
CA SER A 366 8.83 -12.38 15.25
C SER A 366 8.36 -12.32 13.79
N GLU A 367 9.07 -11.64 12.90
CA GLU A 367 8.72 -11.61 11.47
C GLU A 367 9.15 -12.90 10.76
N LEU A 368 10.37 -13.35 11.04
CA LEU A 368 10.98 -14.48 10.35
C LEU A 368 10.50 -15.82 10.90
N LEU A 369 10.20 -15.92 12.21
CA LEU A 369 9.93 -17.19 12.90
C LEU A 369 8.52 -17.35 13.51
N ASN A 370 7.62 -16.36 13.47
CA ASN A 370 6.27 -16.46 14.11
C ASN A 370 5.18 -17.15 13.26
N LYS A 371 5.58 -18.04 12.35
CA LYS A 371 4.65 -18.90 11.58
C LYS A 371 4.80 -20.33 12.06
N LEU A 372 3.70 -21.07 12.19
CA LEU A 372 3.69 -22.51 12.52
C LEU A 372 4.62 -23.33 11.61
N SER A 373 4.74 -22.92 10.35
CA SER A 373 5.74 -23.44 9.41
C SER A 373 6.26 -22.31 8.50
N ILE A 374 7.58 -22.22 8.33
CA ILE A 374 8.25 -21.10 7.66
C ILE A 374 8.95 -21.62 6.40
N PRO A 375 8.63 -21.11 5.20
CA PRO A 375 9.34 -21.49 3.98
C PRO A 375 10.76 -20.94 4.01
N ALA A 376 11.74 -21.84 3.88
CA ALA A 376 13.16 -21.54 3.83
C ALA A 376 13.83 -22.33 2.69
N HIS A 377 15.10 -22.07 2.43
CA HIS A 377 15.87 -22.85 1.46
C HIS A 377 17.34 -22.89 1.85
N PHE A 378 18.01 -23.94 1.41
CA PHE A 378 19.48 -24.00 1.40
C PHE A 378 19.96 -24.34 0.00
N VAL A 379 21.24 -24.08 -0.28
CA VAL A 379 21.87 -24.42 -1.56
C VAL A 379 22.78 -25.63 -1.35
N ALA A 380 22.48 -26.72 -2.05
CA ALA A 380 23.27 -27.95 -1.97
C ALA A 380 24.67 -27.77 -2.58
N LEU A 381 25.58 -28.74 -2.34
CA LEU A 381 26.93 -28.72 -2.93
C LEU A 381 26.91 -28.67 -4.48
N SER A 382 25.84 -29.18 -5.10
CA SER A 382 25.58 -29.14 -6.54
C SER A 382 25.11 -27.78 -7.07
N GLY A 383 24.88 -26.79 -6.20
CA GLY A 383 24.31 -25.49 -6.57
C GLY A 383 22.78 -25.50 -6.70
N LYS A 384 22.13 -26.64 -6.47
CA LYS A 384 20.67 -26.76 -6.49
C LYS A 384 20.07 -26.12 -5.23
N LYS A 385 19.15 -25.18 -5.41
CA LYS A 385 18.30 -24.64 -4.34
C LYS A 385 17.30 -25.72 -3.90
N MET A 386 17.25 -25.99 -2.59
CA MET A 386 16.39 -26.98 -1.97
C MET A 386 15.42 -26.25 -1.05
N ASN A 387 14.12 -26.38 -1.31
CA ASN A 387 13.11 -25.68 -0.51
C ASN A 387 12.70 -26.55 0.68
N ILE A 388 12.70 -25.96 1.86
CA ILE A 388 12.38 -26.64 3.12
C ILE A 388 11.39 -25.80 3.92
N ASN A 389 10.73 -26.42 4.88
CA ASN A 389 9.90 -25.70 5.83
C ASN A 389 10.42 -25.88 7.26
N LEU A 390 10.80 -24.77 7.90
CA LEU A 390 11.17 -24.78 9.31
C LEU A 390 9.91 -24.97 10.16
N LYS A 391 10.05 -25.76 11.23
CA LYS A 391 8.98 -26.09 12.17
C LYS A 391 9.12 -25.25 13.44
N THR A 392 8.00 -24.72 13.94
CA THR A 392 7.97 -23.94 15.19
C THR A 392 6.85 -24.42 16.10
N GLY A 393 6.87 -24.01 17.38
CA GLY A 393 5.83 -24.38 18.34
C GLY A 393 5.68 -25.90 18.52
N THR A 394 4.46 -26.41 18.42
CA THR A 394 4.17 -27.84 18.60
C THR A 394 4.73 -28.72 17.48
N GLU A 395 4.86 -28.21 16.26
CA GLU A 395 5.47 -28.97 15.15
C GLU A 395 6.99 -29.12 15.34
N TRP A 396 7.64 -28.17 16.02
CA TRP A 396 9.07 -28.28 16.35
C TRP A 396 9.32 -29.43 17.32
N THR A 397 8.48 -29.59 18.35
CA THR A 397 8.57 -30.71 19.30
C THR A 397 8.48 -32.06 18.58
N SER A 398 7.53 -32.24 17.67
CA SER A 398 7.42 -33.47 16.86
C SER A 398 8.57 -33.66 15.88
N CYS A 399 9.16 -32.56 15.37
CA CYS A 399 10.29 -32.61 14.45
C CYS A 399 11.57 -33.12 15.14
N ILE A 400 11.83 -32.68 16.38
CA ILE A 400 13.02 -33.11 17.13
C ILE A 400 12.89 -34.53 17.68
N GLU A 401 11.67 -35.05 17.88
CA GLU A 401 11.43 -36.43 18.34
C GLU A 401 12.05 -37.51 17.44
N ALA A 402 12.30 -37.20 16.16
CA ALA A 402 13.03 -38.09 15.25
C ALA A 402 14.44 -38.44 15.76
N VAL A 403 15.09 -37.54 16.52
CA VAL A 403 16.42 -37.77 17.10
C VAL A 403 16.41 -38.89 18.15
N SER A 404 15.31 -39.08 18.88
CA SER A 404 15.16 -40.22 19.82
C SER A 404 15.24 -41.58 19.14
N GLN A 405 14.98 -41.64 17.82
CA GLN A 405 14.99 -42.87 17.04
C GLN A 405 16.41 -43.28 16.61
N ASP A 406 17.39 -42.37 16.64
CA ASP A 406 18.79 -42.68 16.33
C ASP A 406 19.52 -43.30 17.54
N LYS A 407 19.35 -44.62 17.69
CA LYS A 407 20.04 -45.41 18.73
C LYS A 407 21.50 -45.72 18.40
N ILE A 408 21.98 -45.34 17.22
CA ILE A 408 23.37 -45.58 16.79
C ILE A 408 24.27 -44.46 17.34
N THR A 409 23.83 -43.21 17.18
CA THR A 409 24.54 -42.02 17.66
C THR A 409 24.21 -41.72 19.13
N PHE A 410 22.96 -41.98 19.54
CA PHE A 410 22.44 -41.66 20.88
C PHE A 410 21.82 -42.90 21.58
N PRO A 411 22.63 -43.91 21.94
CA PRO A 411 22.12 -45.18 22.46
C PRO A 411 21.35 -45.04 23.79
N ASP A 412 21.79 -44.13 24.67
CA ASP A 412 21.25 -43.97 26.03
C ASP A 412 20.40 -42.69 26.23
N LEU A 413 20.03 -42.01 25.14
CA LEU A 413 19.31 -40.73 25.19
C LEU A 413 17.87 -40.91 25.70
N LYS A 414 17.56 -40.26 26.83
CA LYS A 414 16.24 -40.28 27.48
C LYS A 414 15.38 -39.07 27.15
N ASP A 415 16.01 -37.92 26.96
CA ASP A 415 15.35 -36.67 26.56
C ASP A 415 16.09 -36.03 25.37
N VAL A 416 15.37 -35.81 24.27
CA VAL A 416 15.91 -35.15 23.06
C VAL A 416 16.49 -33.77 23.37
N ARG A 417 15.93 -33.06 24.36
CA ARG A 417 16.38 -31.72 24.74
C ARG A 417 17.80 -31.71 25.32
N GLU A 418 18.34 -32.86 25.70
CA GLU A 418 19.74 -32.99 26.08
C GLU A 418 20.69 -32.86 24.89
N VAL A 419 20.23 -33.10 23.65
CA VAL A 419 21.05 -33.04 22.44
C VAL A 419 20.61 -31.96 21.46
N VAL A 420 19.31 -31.63 21.41
CA VAL A 420 18.73 -30.55 20.59
C VAL A 420 18.18 -29.47 21.50
N THR A 421 18.92 -28.37 21.65
CA THR A 421 18.53 -27.21 22.45
C THR A 421 17.68 -26.22 21.65
N ASP A 422 17.17 -25.18 22.30
CA ASP A 422 16.41 -24.10 21.66
C ASP A 422 17.22 -23.30 20.60
N GLN A 423 18.53 -23.54 20.51
CA GLN A 423 19.41 -22.98 19.47
C GLN A 423 19.20 -23.63 18.09
N PHE A 424 18.54 -24.80 18.03
CA PHE A 424 18.39 -25.57 16.80
C PHE A 424 17.06 -25.30 16.09
N LEU A 425 17.14 -25.02 14.80
CA LEU A 425 15.98 -24.97 13.91
C LEU A 425 15.75 -26.37 13.32
N CYS A 426 14.49 -26.82 13.26
CA CYS A 426 14.14 -28.16 12.79
C CYS A 426 13.36 -28.11 11.47
N SER A 427 13.71 -28.99 10.53
CA SER A 427 13.04 -29.17 9.22
C SER A 427 13.07 -30.65 8.80
N GLY A 428 12.07 -31.14 8.06
CA GLY A 428 12.04 -32.48 7.49
C GLY A 428 10.70 -33.22 7.71
N THR A 429 9.99 -33.53 6.61
CA THR A 429 8.77 -34.35 6.49
C THR A 429 8.65 -34.93 5.06
N GLU A 430 7.65 -35.78 4.74
CA GLU A 430 7.48 -36.40 3.40
C GLU A 430 7.45 -35.41 2.20
N ASN A 431 7.18 -34.11 2.44
CA ASN A 431 7.10 -33.06 1.41
C ASN A 431 8.31 -32.12 1.35
N ASP A 432 9.31 -32.26 2.23
CA ASP A 432 10.51 -31.39 2.23
C ASP A 432 11.64 -31.99 1.36
N ASP A 433 12.40 -31.13 0.68
CA ASP A 433 13.59 -31.55 -0.07
C ASP A 433 14.69 -32.05 0.90
N ASN A 434 15.11 -33.32 0.77
CA ASN A 434 16.14 -33.92 1.63
C ASN A 434 17.51 -33.99 0.91
N PRO A 435 18.61 -33.46 1.49
CA PRO A 435 19.94 -33.49 0.89
C PRO A 435 20.57 -34.89 0.79
N CYS A 436 20.09 -35.89 1.54
CA CYS A 436 20.65 -37.23 1.67
C CYS A 436 19.85 -38.35 0.99
N LYS A 437 18.77 -38.07 0.24
CA LYS A 437 18.07 -39.08 -0.57
C LYS A 437 18.85 -39.40 -1.86
N GLY A 438 19.98 -40.09 -1.71
CA GLY A 438 20.66 -40.79 -2.79
C GLY A 438 20.17 -42.23 -2.90
N GLY A 439 19.57 -42.57 -4.04
CA GLY A 439 19.52 -43.94 -4.59
C GLY A 439 18.69 -45.00 -3.85
N SER A 440 17.60 -45.42 -4.53
CA SER A 440 16.96 -46.74 -4.43
C SER A 440 16.27 -47.13 -3.11
N THR A 441 14.95 -47.33 -3.16
CA THR A 441 14.32 -48.60 -2.75
C THR A 441 12.85 -48.62 -3.18
N THR A 442 12.46 -49.72 -3.82
CA THR A 442 11.12 -50.13 -4.23
C THR A 442 10.13 -50.21 -3.06
N PRO A 443 8.83 -49.83 -3.22
CA PRO A 443 7.81 -50.11 -2.22
C PRO A 443 7.13 -51.48 -2.47
N LEU A 444 7.04 -52.30 -1.43
CA LEU A 444 6.07 -53.40 -1.30
C LEU A 444 4.91 -52.96 -0.37
N PRO A 445 3.74 -53.63 -0.46
CA PRO A 445 2.46 -52.94 -0.47
C PRO A 445 1.69 -53.03 0.85
N GLY A 446 0.75 -52.09 1.01
CA GLY A 446 -0.45 -52.30 1.80
C GLY A 446 -0.64 -51.29 2.92
N VAL A 447 -1.43 -50.24 2.65
CA VAL A 447 -2.73 -49.93 3.26
C VAL A 447 -3.25 -48.68 2.53
N ARG A 448 -4.41 -48.79 1.87
CA ARG A 448 -5.05 -47.70 1.12
C ARG A 448 -5.87 -46.79 2.05
N PRO A 449 -5.73 -45.46 1.94
CA PRO A 449 -6.83 -44.52 2.07
C PRO A 449 -7.41 -44.21 0.67
N GLN A 450 -8.71 -43.95 0.63
CA GLN A 450 -9.53 -43.80 -0.58
C GLN A 450 -8.98 -42.81 -1.62
N SER A 451 -9.18 -43.18 -2.88
CA SER A 451 -8.56 -42.68 -4.13
C SER A 451 -8.54 -41.16 -4.32
N SER A 452 -7.35 -40.63 -4.60
CA SER A 452 -7.20 -39.43 -5.43
C SER A 452 -7.69 -39.72 -6.86
N CYS A 453 -8.33 -38.74 -7.51
CA CYS A 453 -8.69 -38.87 -8.91
C CYS A 453 -7.44 -39.00 -9.79
N SER A 454 -7.49 -39.84 -10.84
CA SER A 454 -6.38 -39.97 -11.80
C SER A 454 -6.04 -38.60 -12.40
N LEU A 455 -4.75 -38.30 -12.53
CA LEU A 455 -4.25 -37.07 -13.16
C LEU A 455 -4.01 -37.24 -14.68
N GLU A 456 -4.36 -38.39 -15.24
CA GLU A 456 -4.21 -38.65 -16.66
C GLU A 456 -5.25 -37.86 -17.47
N GLY A 457 -4.78 -37.08 -18.46
CA GLY A 457 -5.66 -36.31 -19.35
C GLY A 457 -6.30 -35.07 -18.73
N VAL A 458 -5.76 -34.58 -17.61
CA VAL A 458 -6.26 -33.36 -16.94
C VAL A 458 -5.48 -32.11 -17.33
N GLU A 459 -4.38 -32.24 -18.06
CA GLU A 459 -3.54 -31.14 -18.51
C GLU A 459 -4.31 -30.09 -19.33
N ILE A 460 -3.88 -28.83 -19.18
CA ILE A 460 -4.42 -27.70 -19.93
C ILE A 460 -3.44 -27.28 -21.02
N LYS A 461 -3.93 -27.16 -22.26
CA LYS A 461 -3.10 -26.69 -23.37
C LYS A 461 -2.73 -25.21 -23.16
N GLY A 462 -1.44 -24.90 -23.12
CA GLY A 462 -0.93 -23.52 -23.00
C GLY A 462 -0.83 -22.99 -21.56
N GLY A 463 -0.95 -23.86 -20.55
CA GLY A 463 -0.82 -23.52 -19.15
C GLY A 463 -0.41 -24.72 -18.30
N PHE A 464 -0.62 -24.64 -16.98
CA PHE A 464 -0.42 -25.74 -16.04
C PHE A 464 -1.56 -25.81 -15.02
N PHE A 465 -1.53 -26.76 -14.09
CA PHE A 465 -2.53 -26.87 -13.03
C PHE A 465 -1.89 -27.12 -11.67
N ASN A 466 -2.57 -26.69 -10.61
CA ASN A 466 -2.21 -26.94 -9.22
C ASN A 466 -3.24 -27.86 -8.57
N LEU A 467 -2.78 -28.81 -7.74
CA LEU A 467 -3.67 -29.62 -6.93
C LEU A 467 -3.98 -28.92 -5.61
N LEU A 468 -5.27 -28.86 -5.29
CA LEU A 468 -5.82 -28.29 -4.07
C LEU A 468 -6.42 -29.40 -3.20
N LYS A 469 -6.60 -29.13 -1.90
CA LYS A 469 -7.26 -30.03 -0.94
C LYS A 469 -6.76 -31.49 -0.98
N LYS A 470 -5.44 -31.69 -0.92
CA LYS A 470 -4.82 -33.03 -0.96
C LYS A 470 -5.27 -33.87 -2.19
N GLY A 471 -5.54 -33.23 -3.33
CA GLY A 471 -5.90 -33.90 -4.59
C GLY A 471 -7.41 -34.05 -4.85
N GLN A 472 -8.27 -33.42 -4.04
CA GLN A 472 -9.73 -33.43 -4.26
C GLN A 472 -10.22 -32.32 -5.21
N ALA A 473 -9.40 -31.31 -5.46
CA ALA A 473 -9.68 -30.25 -6.43
C ALA A 473 -8.41 -29.95 -7.24
N LEU A 474 -8.57 -29.48 -8.47
CA LEU A 474 -7.48 -28.91 -9.27
C LEU A 474 -7.89 -27.54 -9.78
N GLU A 475 -6.92 -26.65 -9.89
CA GLU A 475 -7.07 -25.30 -10.44
C GLU A 475 -6.13 -25.12 -11.64
N TYR A 476 -6.67 -24.58 -12.72
CA TYR A 476 -5.92 -24.28 -13.94
C TYR A 476 -5.28 -22.90 -13.88
N VAL A 477 -4.04 -22.80 -14.34
CA VAL A 477 -3.25 -21.57 -14.39
C VAL A 477 -2.82 -21.29 -15.82
N CYS A 478 -3.18 -20.12 -16.32
CA CYS A 478 -2.82 -19.63 -17.66
C CYS A 478 -1.88 -18.43 -17.59
N PRO A 479 -1.07 -18.17 -18.64
CA PRO A 479 -0.26 -16.97 -18.76
C PRO A 479 -1.10 -15.67 -18.73
N SER A 480 -0.46 -14.55 -18.42
CA SER A 480 -1.11 -13.23 -18.46
C SER A 480 -1.74 -12.96 -19.84
N GLY A 481 -2.97 -12.44 -19.85
CA GLY A 481 -3.75 -12.23 -21.08
C GLY A 481 -4.55 -13.46 -21.54
N PHE A 482 -4.44 -14.59 -20.85
CA PHE A 482 -5.19 -15.82 -21.12
C PHE A 482 -5.98 -16.29 -19.90
N TYR A 483 -7.04 -17.06 -20.15
CA TYR A 483 -7.87 -17.66 -19.10
C TYR A 483 -8.13 -19.15 -19.34
N PRO A 484 -8.39 -19.94 -18.28
CA PRO A 484 -8.72 -21.35 -18.42
C PRO A 484 -10.12 -21.56 -19.00
N TYR A 485 -10.22 -22.27 -20.13
CA TYR A 485 -11.48 -22.65 -20.74
C TYR A 485 -11.72 -24.16 -20.64
N PRO A 486 -12.95 -24.63 -20.33
CA PRO A 486 -14.16 -23.84 -20.04
C PRO A 486 -14.33 -23.41 -18.58
N VAL A 487 -13.56 -23.99 -17.65
CA VAL A 487 -13.69 -23.76 -16.20
C VAL A 487 -12.32 -23.52 -15.57
N GLN A 488 -12.28 -22.74 -14.50
CA GLN A 488 -11.05 -22.44 -13.75
C GLN A 488 -10.63 -23.58 -12.82
N ALA A 489 -11.58 -24.33 -12.27
CA ALA A 489 -11.29 -25.43 -11.36
C ALA A 489 -12.17 -26.66 -11.64
N ARG A 490 -11.68 -27.84 -11.26
CA ARG A 490 -12.41 -29.12 -11.29
C ARG A 490 -12.41 -29.78 -9.92
N THR A 491 -13.44 -30.56 -9.63
CA THR A 491 -13.59 -31.30 -8.38
C THR A 491 -13.56 -32.80 -8.63
N CYS A 492 -12.92 -33.54 -7.73
CA CYS A 492 -12.85 -34.99 -7.77
C CYS A 492 -14.17 -35.59 -7.28
N ARG A 493 -14.86 -36.36 -8.11
CA ARG A 493 -16.12 -37.01 -7.76
C ARG A 493 -15.85 -38.28 -6.94
N SER A 494 -16.85 -38.72 -6.17
CA SER A 494 -16.82 -40.00 -5.43
C SER A 494 -16.60 -41.22 -6.32
N THR A 495 -16.79 -41.08 -7.65
CA THR A 495 -16.49 -42.10 -8.65
C THR A 495 -15.01 -42.22 -9.01
N GLY A 496 -14.13 -41.38 -8.44
CA GLY A 496 -12.69 -41.35 -8.76
C GLY A 496 -12.36 -40.62 -10.08
N SER A 497 -13.33 -39.88 -10.64
CA SER A 497 -13.18 -39.09 -11.88
C SER A 497 -13.38 -37.59 -11.62
N TRP A 498 -12.65 -36.76 -12.36
CA TRP A 498 -12.80 -35.30 -12.29
C TRP A 498 -14.13 -34.82 -12.89
N SER A 499 -14.69 -33.74 -12.34
CA SER A 499 -15.90 -33.09 -12.85
C SER A 499 -15.77 -32.81 -14.36
N ALA A 500 -16.87 -32.99 -15.11
CA ALA A 500 -16.85 -32.78 -16.55
C ALA A 500 -16.56 -31.31 -16.89
N LEU A 501 -15.75 -31.08 -17.92
CA LEU A 501 -15.51 -29.74 -18.46
C LEU A 501 -16.78 -29.28 -19.18
N GLN A 502 -17.59 -28.45 -18.54
CA GLN A 502 -18.85 -27.94 -19.08
C GLN A 502 -18.76 -26.44 -19.34
N THR A 503 -19.31 -26.00 -20.47
CA THR A 503 -19.52 -24.58 -20.78
C THR A 503 -20.77 -24.04 -20.09
N GLN A 504 -20.96 -22.73 -20.12
CA GLN A 504 -22.16 -22.06 -19.60
C GLN A 504 -23.46 -22.59 -20.25
N ASP A 505 -23.41 -22.95 -21.53
CA ASP A 505 -24.53 -23.58 -22.26
C ASP A 505 -24.68 -25.09 -21.94
N GLN A 506 -24.07 -25.59 -20.87
CA GLN A 506 -24.03 -27.00 -20.45
C GLN A 506 -23.43 -27.98 -21.47
N LYS A 507 -22.69 -27.49 -22.48
CA LYS A 507 -22.01 -28.36 -23.46
C LYS A 507 -20.72 -28.92 -22.89
N ILE A 508 -20.49 -30.22 -23.08
CA ILE A 508 -19.29 -30.92 -22.64
C ILE A 508 -18.12 -30.65 -23.60
N VAL A 509 -16.98 -30.25 -23.05
CA VAL A 509 -15.72 -30.04 -23.75
C VAL A 509 -14.76 -31.19 -23.43
N LYS A 510 -14.02 -31.67 -24.43
CA LYS A 510 -13.12 -32.84 -24.26
C LYS A 510 -11.76 -32.49 -23.66
N LYS A 511 -11.23 -31.29 -23.89
CA LYS A 511 -9.90 -30.85 -23.44
C LYS A 511 -9.93 -29.42 -22.93
N ALA A 512 -9.18 -29.13 -21.87
CA ALA A 512 -8.98 -27.78 -21.36
C ALA A 512 -7.90 -27.04 -22.17
N GLU A 513 -8.09 -25.74 -22.40
CA GLU A 513 -7.11 -24.90 -23.08
C GLU A 513 -7.12 -23.47 -22.53
N CYS A 514 -5.96 -22.82 -22.54
CA CYS A 514 -5.84 -21.40 -22.26
C CYS A 514 -6.27 -20.59 -23.48
N ARG A 515 -7.33 -19.80 -23.35
CA ARG A 515 -7.84 -18.91 -24.41
C ARG A 515 -7.52 -17.46 -24.11
N ALA A 516 -7.32 -16.65 -25.15
CA ALA A 516 -7.07 -15.22 -25.00
C ALA A 516 -8.29 -14.51 -24.39
N ILE A 517 -8.05 -13.61 -23.44
CA ILE A 517 -9.06 -12.73 -22.85
C ILE A 517 -9.54 -11.74 -23.93
N ARG A 518 -10.86 -11.57 -24.03
CA ARG A 518 -11.53 -10.73 -25.03
C ARG A 518 -12.72 -10.02 -24.41
N CYS A 519 -13.00 -8.78 -24.84
CA CYS A 519 -14.18 -8.06 -24.40
C CYS A 519 -15.42 -8.39 -25.26
N PRO A 520 -16.65 -8.27 -24.70
CA PRO A 520 -17.87 -8.53 -25.44
C PRO A 520 -17.98 -7.59 -26.65
N ARG A 521 -18.34 -8.11 -27.82
CA ARG A 521 -18.60 -7.28 -29.00
C ARG A 521 -20.00 -6.63 -28.91
N PRO A 522 -20.19 -5.40 -29.40
CA PRO A 522 -21.54 -4.85 -29.60
C PRO A 522 -22.36 -5.77 -30.51
N GLN A 523 -23.59 -6.10 -30.08
CA GLN A 523 -24.55 -6.85 -30.91
C GLN A 523 -25.48 -5.91 -31.67
N GLU A 524 -25.81 -4.79 -31.03
CA GLU A 524 -26.75 -3.80 -31.50
C GLU A 524 -26.33 -2.44 -30.92
N PHE A 525 -26.50 -1.39 -31.69
CA PHE A 525 -26.34 0.01 -31.29
C PHE A 525 -27.32 0.83 -32.13
N GLU A 526 -28.13 1.65 -31.47
CA GLU A 526 -29.21 2.39 -32.13
C GLU A 526 -28.88 3.88 -32.23
N ASN A 527 -29.47 4.54 -33.23
CA ASN A 527 -29.39 5.99 -33.45
C ASN A 527 -27.96 6.53 -33.59
N GLY A 528 -27.04 5.68 -34.02
CA GLY A 528 -25.65 6.01 -34.24
C GLY A 528 -24.89 4.83 -34.83
N GLU A 529 -23.57 5.00 -34.90
CA GLU A 529 -22.63 4.02 -35.40
C GLU A 529 -21.43 3.86 -34.46
N TYR A 530 -20.77 2.70 -34.55
CA TYR A 530 -19.55 2.41 -33.80
C TYR A 530 -18.47 1.83 -34.72
N TRP A 531 -17.21 2.10 -34.38
CA TRP A 531 -16.04 1.71 -35.17
C TRP A 531 -14.83 1.38 -34.28
N PRO A 532 -13.96 0.42 -34.64
CA PRO A 532 -14.09 -0.52 -35.77
C PRO A 532 -15.13 -1.61 -35.49
N ARG A 533 -15.67 -2.23 -36.54
CA ARG A 533 -16.55 -3.42 -36.42
C ARG A 533 -15.71 -4.68 -36.56
N ALA A 534 -15.40 -5.33 -35.44
CA ALA A 534 -14.60 -6.55 -35.41
C ALA A 534 -15.41 -7.78 -34.95
N PRO A 535 -15.03 -9.00 -35.38
CA PRO A 535 -15.65 -10.23 -34.87
C PRO A 535 -15.32 -10.50 -33.39
N TYR A 536 -14.21 -9.95 -32.89
CA TYR A 536 -13.79 -9.99 -31.49
C TYR A 536 -12.85 -8.81 -31.20
N TYR A 537 -12.73 -8.41 -29.94
CA TYR A 537 -11.83 -7.36 -29.47
C TYR A 537 -10.88 -7.96 -28.42
N ASN A 538 -9.58 -7.82 -28.66
CA ASN A 538 -8.52 -8.24 -27.76
C ASN A 538 -8.28 -7.16 -26.69
N LEU A 539 -7.48 -7.52 -25.68
CA LEU A 539 -6.89 -6.53 -24.79
C LEU A 539 -6.13 -5.51 -25.63
N SER A 540 -6.20 -4.24 -25.25
CA SER A 540 -5.64 -3.14 -26.03
C SER A 540 -6.39 -2.66 -27.25
N ASP A 541 -7.60 -3.18 -27.51
CA ASP A 541 -8.45 -2.69 -28.60
C ASP A 541 -9.40 -1.55 -28.15
N GLU A 542 -9.53 -0.55 -29.02
CA GLU A 542 -10.47 0.58 -28.94
C GLU A 542 -11.76 0.35 -29.72
N ILE A 543 -12.86 0.85 -29.16
CA ILE A 543 -14.06 1.21 -29.93
C ILE A 543 -14.51 2.65 -29.64
N SER A 544 -14.98 3.33 -30.69
CA SER A 544 -15.55 4.68 -30.63
C SER A 544 -17.00 4.68 -31.10
N PHE A 545 -17.83 5.52 -30.48
CA PHE A 545 -19.27 5.66 -30.74
C PHE A 545 -19.63 7.06 -31.23
N HIS A 546 -20.47 7.14 -32.26
CA HIS A 546 -20.94 8.40 -32.85
C HIS A 546 -22.45 8.35 -33.04
N CYS A 547 -23.16 9.42 -32.70
CA CYS A 547 -24.60 9.51 -32.88
C CYS A 547 -24.96 10.11 -34.25
N TYR A 548 -26.10 9.70 -34.80
CA TYR A 548 -26.66 10.34 -35.98
C TYR A 548 -27.15 11.76 -35.67
N ASP A 549 -27.31 12.57 -36.71
CA ASP A 549 -27.84 13.94 -36.58
C ASP A 549 -29.19 13.96 -35.84
N GLY A 550 -29.32 14.89 -34.90
CA GLY A 550 -30.51 15.01 -34.05
C GLY A 550 -30.49 14.16 -32.77
N TYR A 551 -29.43 13.39 -32.53
CA TYR A 551 -29.22 12.62 -31.30
C TYR A 551 -27.98 13.12 -30.54
N THR A 552 -28.05 13.12 -29.22
CA THR A 552 -26.96 13.52 -28.32
C THR A 552 -26.35 12.28 -27.67
N LEU A 553 -25.02 12.21 -27.66
CA LEU A 553 -24.28 11.15 -27.00
C LEU A 553 -24.26 11.35 -25.48
N ARG A 554 -24.67 10.32 -24.72
CA ARG A 554 -24.45 10.19 -23.27
C ARG A 554 -23.54 8.99 -22.99
N GLY A 555 -22.71 9.09 -21.94
CA GLY A 555 -21.73 8.06 -21.60
C GLY A 555 -20.38 8.25 -22.30
N SER A 556 -19.56 7.19 -22.36
CA SER A 556 -18.19 7.27 -22.90
C SER A 556 -18.18 7.15 -24.43
N ALA A 557 -17.64 8.17 -25.11
CA ALA A 557 -17.48 8.16 -26.56
C ALA A 557 -16.46 7.13 -27.05
N ASN A 558 -15.38 6.93 -26.28
CA ASN A 558 -14.33 5.97 -26.54
C ASN A 558 -14.25 4.98 -25.38
N ARG A 559 -14.09 3.69 -25.69
CA ARG A 559 -13.96 2.61 -24.70
C ARG A 559 -12.85 1.63 -25.09
N THR A 560 -12.17 1.13 -24.07
CA THR A 560 -10.88 0.43 -24.04
C THR A 560 -11.10 -0.96 -23.41
N CYS A 561 -10.67 -2.05 -24.06
CA CYS A 561 -10.83 -3.43 -23.58
C CYS A 561 -9.81 -3.89 -22.50
N GLN A 562 -10.15 -3.70 -21.23
CA GLN A 562 -9.28 -3.94 -20.09
C GLN A 562 -8.90 -5.40 -19.83
N ALA A 563 -7.81 -5.60 -19.07
CA ALA A 563 -7.28 -6.92 -18.68
C ALA A 563 -8.24 -7.78 -17.81
N ASN A 564 -9.28 -7.20 -17.23
CA ASN A 564 -10.37 -7.91 -16.56
C ASN A 564 -11.47 -8.41 -17.54
N GLY A 565 -11.28 -8.21 -18.84
CA GLY A 565 -12.21 -8.60 -19.89
C GLY A 565 -13.39 -7.65 -20.08
N ARG A 566 -13.33 -6.43 -19.51
CA ARG A 566 -14.40 -5.44 -19.57
C ARG A 566 -14.00 -4.18 -20.31
N TRP A 567 -14.99 -3.48 -20.85
CA TRP A 567 -14.80 -2.15 -21.40
C TRP A 567 -14.75 -1.12 -20.28
N ASP A 568 -13.75 -0.23 -20.29
CA ASP A 568 -13.69 0.92 -19.37
C ASP A 568 -14.84 1.92 -19.59
N GLY A 569 -14.97 2.93 -18.73
CA GLY A 569 -15.97 3.98 -18.89
C GLY A 569 -17.43 3.52 -18.81
N GLN A 570 -18.35 4.39 -19.24
CA GLN A 570 -19.81 4.21 -19.17
C GLN A 570 -20.41 3.80 -20.52
N THR A 571 -21.60 3.17 -20.51
CA THR A 571 -22.32 2.78 -21.74
C THR A 571 -22.64 3.99 -22.62
N ALA A 572 -22.27 3.91 -23.91
CA ALA A 572 -22.59 4.93 -24.91
C ALA A 572 -24.06 4.83 -25.33
N ILE A 573 -24.77 5.97 -25.32
CA ILE A 573 -26.20 6.06 -25.61
C ILE A 573 -26.46 7.26 -26.51
N CYS A 574 -27.09 7.02 -27.67
CA CYS A 574 -27.57 8.07 -28.55
C CYS A 574 -29.06 8.34 -28.29
N ASP A 575 -29.33 9.51 -27.72
CA ASP A 575 -30.64 9.90 -27.22
C ASP A 575 -31.10 11.22 -27.84
N ASN A 576 -32.34 11.27 -28.32
CA ASN A 576 -32.95 12.48 -28.86
C ASN A 576 -33.75 13.27 -27.79
N GLY A 577 -33.86 12.73 -26.57
CA GLY A 577 -34.56 13.40 -25.46
C GLY A 577 -36.07 13.53 -25.64
N ALA A 578 -36.67 12.80 -26.59
CA ALA A 578 -38.11 12.90 -26.90
C ALA A 578 -38.99 12.01 -26.00
N GLY A 579 -38.41 11.05 -25.28
CA GLY A 579 -39.11 10.13 -24.40
C GLY A 579 -39.48 10.74 -23.05
N TYR A 580 -40.47 10.14 -22.36
CA TYR A 580 -40.77 10.49 -20.97
C TYR A 580 -39.62 10.05 -20.05
N CYS A 581 -39.13 8.83 -20.26
CA CYS A 581 -37.84 8.41 -19.73
C CYS A 581 -36.74 8.58 -20.80
N PRO A 582 -35.49 8.83 -20.40
CA PRO A 582 -34.35 8.84 -21.32
C PRO A 582 -34.20 7.50 -22.02
N ASN A 583 -33.53 7.47 -23.17
CA ASN A 583 -33.15 6.20 -23.77
C ASN A 583 -32.30 5.37 -22.76
N PRO A 584 -32.70 4.13 -22.41
CA PRO A 584 -31.96 3.31 -21.46
C PRO A 584 -30.67 2.72 -22.03
N GLY A 585 -30.42 2.88 -23.35
CA GLY A 585 -29.21 2.43 -24.01
C GLY A 585 -29.16 0.93 -24.27
N ILE A 586 -28.08 0.49 -24.93
CA ILE A 586 -27.80 -0.91 -25.23
C ILE A 586 -26.38 -1.24 -24.72
N PRO A 587 -26.24 -1.73 -23.47
CA PRO A 587 -24.94 -2.11 -22.93
C PRO A 587 -24.24 -3.13 -23.83
N ILE A 588 -22.92 -3.01 -23.98
CA ILE A 588 -22.16 -3.82 -24.94
C ILE A 588 -22.30 -5.31 -24.64
N GLY A 589 -22.56 -6.10 -25.69
CA GLY A 589 -22.83 -7.54 -25.59
C GLY A 589 -24.30 -7.91 -25.41
N THR A 590 -25.15 -6.93 -25.07
CA THR A 590 -26.61 -7.11 -24.98
C THR A 590 -27.30 -6.79 -26.30
N ARG A 591 -28.57 -7.23 -26.41
CA ARG A 591 -29.54 -6.82 -27.43
C ARG A 591 -30.79 -6.30 -26.73
N LYS A 592 -31.37 -5.18 -27.19
CA LYS A 592 -32.54 -4.54 -26.56
C LYS A 592 -33.80 -4.79 -27.40
N VAL A 593 -34.89 -5.16 -26.73
CA VAL A 593 -36.22 -5.26 -27.33
C VAL A 593 -37.12 -4.20 -26.69
N GLY A 594 -37.60 -3.27 -27.52
CA GLY A 594 -38.38 -2.11 -27.11
C GLY A 594 -37.68 -0.79 -27.49
N SER A 595 -38.41 0.09 -28.15
CA SER A 595 -37.94 1.39 -28.67
C SER A 595 -38.86 2.56 -28.32
N GLN A 596 -39.91 2.32 -27.53
CA GLN A 596 -40.80 3.34 -26.99
C GLN A 596 -40.43 3.59 -25.53
N TYR A 597 -40.32 4.87 -25.15
CA TYR A 597 -39.84 5.31 -23.83
C TYR A 597 -40.87 6.21 -23.11
N ARG A 598 -42.17 5.91 -23.29
CA ARG A 598 -43.25 6.61 -22.57
C ARG A 598 -43.40 6.01 -21.18
N LEU A 599 -44.14 6.72 -20.32
CA LEU A 599 -44.55 6.22 -19.01
C LEU A 599 -45.16 4.80 -19.13
N GLU A 600 -44.73 3.87 -18.28
CA GLU A 600 -45.10 2.44 -18.26
C GLU A 600 -44.55 1.57 -19.43
N ASP A 601 -43.91 2.15 -20.45
CA ASP A 601 -43.25 1.34 -21.47
C ASP A 601 -42.09 0.53 -20.87
N SER A 602 -41.84 -0.66 -21.42
CA SER A 602 -40.83 -1.59 -20.92
C SER A 602 -39.88 -2.04 -22.01
N VAL A 603 -38.61 -2.19 -21.64
CA VAL A 603 -37.55 -2.75 -22.49
C VAL A 603 -37.02 -4.06 -21.91
N THR A 604 -36.64 -5.00 -22.77
CA THR A 604 -36.08 -6.29 -22.37
C THR A 604 -34.71 -6.52 -23.02
N TYR A 605 -33.75 -6.98 -22.23
CA TYR A 605 -32.37 -7.22 -22.65
C TYR A 605 -32.03 -8.70 -22.71
N TYR A 606 -31.16 -9.07 -23.64
CA TYR A 606 -30.66 -10.43 -23.80
C TYR A 606 -29.15 -10.40 -24.05
N CYS A 607 -28.41 -11.29 -23.39
CA CYS A 607 -26.99 -11.50 -23.68
C CYS A 607 -26.79 -12.49 -24.84
N SER A 608 -25.63 -12.36 -25.49
CA SER A 608 -25.18 -13.33 -26.50
C SER A 608 -24.95 -14.71 -25.88
N ARG A 609 -25.05 -15.78 -26.69
CA ARG A 609 -24.83 -17.16 -26.24
C ARG A 609 -23.47 -17.32 -25.55
N GLY A 610 -23.46 -18.02 -24.41
CA GLY A 610 -22.27 -18.23 -23.59
C GLY A 610 -22.00 -17.16 -22.53
N LEU A 611 -22.68 -15.99 -22.56
CA LEU A 611 -22.54 -14.94 -21.55
C LEU A 611 -23.75 -14.92 -20.61
N THR A 612 -23.52 -14.49 -19.37
CA THR A 612 -24.55 -14.39 -18.33
C THR A 612 -24.99 -12.93 -18.14
N LEU A 613 -26.29 -12.68 -18.07
CA LEU A 613 -26.82 -11.34 -17.80
C LEU A 613 -26.71 -11.02 -16.30
N ARG A 614 -26.00 -9.95 -15.99
CA ARG A 614 -25.94 -9.30 -14.68
C ARG A 614 -26.81 -8.05 -14.71
N GLY A 615 -27.49 -7.73 -13.62
CA GLY A 615 -28.45 -6.61 -13.54
C GLY A 615 -29.88 -7.00 -13.91
N SER A 616 -30.64 -6.05 -14.48
CA SER A 616 -32.06 -6.26 -14.81
C SER A 616 -32.27 -6.70 -16.25
N GLN A 617 -32.90 -7.87 -16.43
CA GLN A 617 -33.31 -8.35 -17.76
C GLN A 617 -34.43 -7.48 -18.36
N ARG A 618 -35.35 -6.96 -17.53
CA ARG A 618 -36.45 -6.08 -17.94
C ARG A 618 -36.39 -4.79 -17.13
N ARG A 619 -36.57 -3.65 -17.79
CA ARG A 619 -36.67 -2.32 -17.17
C ARG A 619 -37.94 -1.63 -17.66
N THR A 620 -38.61 -0.90 -16.79
CA THR A 620 -39.88 -0.20 -17.06
C THR A 620 -39.77 1.27 -16.68
N CYS A 621 -40.26 2.16 -17.54
CA CYS A 621 -40.24 3.60 -17.33
C CYS A 621 -41.27 3.99 -16.25
N GLN A 622 -40.79 4.63 -15.17
CA GLN A 622 -41.58 4.98 -13.99
C GLN A 622 -42.03 6.45 -14.02
N GLU A 623 -43.03 6.80 -13.21
CA GLU A 623 -43.59 8.18 -13.08
C GLU A 623 -42.56 9.23 -12.63
N GLY A 624 -41.42 8.82 -12.07
CA GLY A 624 -40.31 9.72 -11.74
C GLY A 624 -39.43 10.12 -12.93
N GLY A 625 -39.70 9.62 -14.14
CA GLY A 625 -38.85 9.81 -15.32
C GLY A 625 -37.57 8.94 -15.31
N SER A 626 -37.50 7.97 -14.40
CA SER A 626 -36.41 6.99 -14.26
C SER A 626 -36.82 5.58 -14.71
N TRP A 627 -35.83 4.73 -14.98
CA TRP A 627 -36.05 3.33 -15.31
C TRP A 627 -35.95 2.45 -14.05
N SER A 628 -36.89 1.51 -13.90
CA SER A 628 -36.82 0.51 -12.84
C SER A 628 -35.60 -0.41 -12.97
N GLY A 629 -35.16 -0.98 -11.85
CA GLY A 629 -34.03 -1.91 -11.83
C GLY A 629 -32.68 -1.24 -12.10
N THR A 630 -31.64 -2.05 -12.35
CA THR A 630 -30.28 -1.58 -12.66
C THR A 630 -29.91 -1.89 -14.12
N GLU A 631 -28.94 -1.14 -14.67
CA GLU A 631 -28.45 -1.35 -16.04
C GLU A 631 -27.87 -2.78 -16.21
N PRO A 632 -28.21 -3.52 -17.27
CA PRO A 632 -27.68 -4.86 -17.47
C PRO A 632 -26.25 -4.84 -18.03
N SER A 633 -25.47 -5.88 -17.73
CA SER A 633 -24.18 -6.16 -18.36
C SER A 633 -24.05 -7.64 -18.67
N CYS A 634 -23.29 -8.00 -19.71
CA CYS A 634 -23.01 -9.40 -20.03
C CYS A 634 -21.65 -9.82 -19.45
N GLN A 635 -21.66 -10.86 -18.63
CA GLN A 635 -20.49 -11.37 -17.94
C GLN A 635 -20.05 -12.72 -18.52
N ASP A 636 -18.75 -12.85 -18.79
CA ASP A 636 -18.09 -14.10 -19.14
C ASP A 636 -17.46 -14.76 -17.90
N SER A 637 -16.98 -15.99 -18.01
CA SER A 637 -16.48 -16.79 -16.88
C SER A 637 -15.22 -16.20 -16.23
N PHE A 638 -14.36 -15.56 -17.02
CA PHE A 638 -13.10 -14.96 -16.58
C PHE A 638 -13.21 -13.50 -16.14
N MET A 639 -14.37 -12.84 -16.34
CA MET A 639 -14.54 -11.45 -15.92
C MET A 639 -14.61 -11.35 -14.40
N TYR A 640 -14.02 -10.28 -13.87
CA TYR A 640 -14.01 -9.94 -12.44
C TYR A 640 -14.08 -8.42 -12.24
N ASP A 641 -14.54 -7.99 -11.08
CA ASP A 641 -14.49 -6.62 -10.60
C ASP A 641 -13.13 -6.37 -9.92
N THR A 642 -12.53 -5.20 -10.16
CA THR A 642 -11.31 -4.75 -9.48
C THR A 642 -11.61 -4.25 -8.07
N PRO A 643 -10.61 -4.21 -7.16
CA PRO A 643 -10.81 -3.65 -5.82
C PRO A 643 -11.38 -2.23 -5.82
N GLU A 644 -10.83 -1.37 -6.68
CA GLU A 644 -11.23 0.02 -6.78
C GLU A 644 -12.71 0.15 -7.19
N GLU A 645 -13.13 -0.62 -8.20
CA GLU A 645 -14.53 -0.64 -8.67
C GLU A 645 -15.50 -1.14 -7.57
N VAL A 646 -15.10 -2.15 -6.80
CA VAL A 646 -15.94 -2.68 -5.70
C VAL A 646 -16.04 -1.66 -4.56
N ALA A 647 -14.93 -1.06 -4.15
CA ALA A 647 -14.90 -0.09 -3.06
C ALA A 647 -15.77 1.14 -3.36
N GLU A 648 -15.61 1.71 -4.55
CA GLU A 648 -16.36 2.89 -4.99
C GLU A 648 -17.86 2.60 -5.06
N ALA A 649 -18.25 1.51 -5.73
CA ALA A 649 -19.66 1.19 -5.93
C ALA A 649 -20.37 0.77 -4.62
N PHE A 650 -19.71 -0.04 -3.78
CA PHE A 650 -20.27 -0.46 -2.50
C PHE A 650 -20.44 0.71 -1.52
N LEU A 651 -19.43 1.59 -1.42
CA LEU A 651 -19.49 2.74 -0.52
C LEU A 651 -20.47 3.81 -0.98
N SER A 652 -20.50 4.14 -2.28
CA SER A 652 -21.42 5.16 -2.78
C SER A 652 -22.87 4.78 -2.46
N SER A 653 -23.23 3.51 -2.66
CA SER A 653 -24.56 2.99 -2.32
C SER A 653 -24.78 2.95 -0.79
N LEU A 654 -23.84 2.41 -0.01
CA LEU A 654 -24.01 2.29 1.44
C LEU A 654 -24.05 3.64 2.18
N THR A 655 -23.24 4.61 1.77
CA THR A 655 -23.21 5.95 2.40
C THR A 655 -24.48 6.74 2.13
N GLU A 656 -25.06 6.64 0.93
CA GLU A 656 -26.39 7.18 0.63
C GLU A 656 -27.47 6.54 1.52
N THR A 657 -27.38 5.22 1.75
CA THR A 657 -28.27 4.53 2.70
C THR A 657 -28.10 5.01 4.15
N ILE A 658 -26.87 5.32 4.58
CA ILE A 658 -26.57 5.83 5.93
C ILE A 658 -27.03 7.28 6.09
N GLU A 659 -26.80 8.15 5.11
CA GLU A 659 -27.19 9.57 5.17
C GLU A 659 -28.70 9.78 5.04
N GLY A 660 -29.40 8.91 4.32
CA GLY A 660 -30.86 8.93 4.27
C GLY A 660 -31.55 8.58 5.59
N VAL A 661 -30.80 8.20 6.63
CA VAL A 661 -31.31 8.06 8.01
C VAL A 661 -31.46 9.42 8.70
N ASP A 662 -30.79 10.47 8.20
CA ASP A 662 -30.75 11.81 8.81
C ASP A 662 -31.82 12.77 8.24
N ALA A 663 -32.54 12.36 7.19
CA ALA A 663 -33.45 13.21 6.43
C ALA A 663 -34.94 12.94 6.73
N GLU A 664 -35.40 13.20 7.96
CA GLU A 664 -36.82 13.46 8.23
C GLU A 664 -37.02 14.94 8.60
N ASP A 665 -36.92 15.82 7.60
CA ASP A 665 -37.53 17.15 7.63
C ASP A 665 -37.81 17.60 6.19
N GLY A 666 -38.98 17.22 5.67
CA GLY A 666 -39.70 17.64 4.44
C GLY A 666 -39.15 18.68 3.45
N HIS A 667 -37.85 18.74 3.18
CA HIS A 667 -37.22 19.67 2.24
C HIS A 667 -36.74 18.93 1.01
N SER A 668 -37.10 19.46 -0.17
CA SER A 668 -36.68 18.96 -1.46
C SER A 668 -35.14 18.89 -1.57
N PRO A 669 -34.58 17.94 -2.35
CA PRO A 669 -33.14 17.81 -2.57
C PRO A 669 -32.64 18.99 -3.41
N GLY A 670 -32.30 20.11 -2.76
CA GLY A 670 -31.90 21.33 -3.45
C GLY A 670 -31.19 22.39 -2.59
N GLU A 671 -31.34 22.40 -1.26
CA GLU A 671 -30.68 23.41 -0.42
C GLU A 671 -29.47 22.84 0.34
N GLN A 672 -28.28 23.32 -0.05
CA GLN A 672 -27.01 23.10 0.63
C GLN A 672 -27.00 23.79 2.01
N LYS A 673 -27.52 23.13 3.05
CA LYS A 673 -27.19 23.44 4.45
C LYS A 673 -26.44 22.28 5.10
N LYS A 674 -25.19 22.57 5.48
CA LYS A 674 -24.29 21.85 6.41
C LYS A 674 -24.62 20.36 6.66
N ARG A 675 -24.08 19.52 5.78
CA ARG A 675 -24.17 18.04 5.85
C ARG A 675 -23.34 17.53 7.03
N LYS A 676 -24.01 17.24 8.14
CA LYS A 676 -23.49 16.59 9.35
C LYS A 676 -24.02 15.16 9.29
N ILE A 677 -23.17 14.14 9.25
CA ILE A 677 -23.58 12.75 9.50
C ILE A 677 -23.92 12.70 10.99
N VAL A 678 -25.19 12.89 11.32
CA VAL A 678 -25.73 12.70 12.65
C VAL A 678 -26.93 11.84 12.44
N LEU A 679 -26.74 10.53 12.64
CA LEU A 679 -27.86 9.62 12.82
C LEU A 679 -28.84 10.27 13.77
N ASP A 680 -30.00 10.64 13.23
CA ASP A 680 -31.13 11.04 14.04
C ASP A 680 -31.33 9.96 15.11
N PRO A 681 -31.43 10.32 16.41
CA PRO A 681 -31.83 9.40 17.46
C PRO A 681 -33.10 8.57 17.14
N SER A 682 -33.89 8.97 16.14
CA SER A 682 -35.12 8.30 15.71
C SER A 682 -34.96 7.24 14.59
N GLY A 683 -33.85 7.24 13.84
CA GLY A 683 -33.60 6.33 12.71
C GLY A 683 -32.75 5.11 13.10
N SER A 684 -33.22 3.89 12.80
CA SER A 684 -32.49 2.65 13.19
C SER A 684 -32.05 1.82 11.97
N MET A 685 -30.84 1.26 12.04
CA MET A 685 -30.25 0.47 10.96
C MET A 685 -29.83 -0.91 11.47
N ASN A 686 -30.18 -1.94 10.71
CA ASN A 686 -29.77 -3.33 10.96
C ASN A 686 -28.84 -3.81 9.84
N ILE A 687 -27.70 -4.41 10.21
CA ILE A 687 -26.75 -5.01 9.28
C ILE A 687 -26.66 -6.52 9.56
N TYR A 688 -26.99 -7.34 8.56
CA TYR A 688 -26.93 -8.80 8.65
C TYR A 688 -25.73 -9.32 7.87
N LEU A 689 -24.75 -9.88 8.58
CA LEU A 689 -23.54 -10.47 8.03
C LEU A 689 -23.74 -11.98 7.90
N VAL A 690 -23.83 -12.47 6.66
CA VAL A 690 -24.09 -13.88 6.33
C VAL A 690 -22.90 -14.46 5.59
N LEU A 691 -22.18 -15.37 6.24
CA LEU A 691 -20.94 -15.94 5.74
C LEU A 691 -21.08 -17.44 5.44
N ASP A 692 -20.82 -17.82 4.19
CA ASP A 692 -20.83 -19.21 3.75
C ASP A 692 -19.58 -19.95 4.27
N GLY A 693 -19.81 -21.01 5.05
CA GLY A 693 -18.80 -21.90 5.61
C GLY A 693 -18.85 -23.31 5.02
N SER A 694 -19.48 -23.48 3.86
CA SER A 694 -19.57 -24.76 3.16
C SER A 694 -18.23 -25.20 2.57
N ASP A 695 -18.16 -26.48 2.20
CA ASP A 695 -16.92 -27.07 1.69
C ASP A 695 -16.42 -26.42 0.41
N SER A 696 -17.29 -25.83 -0.40
CA SER A 696 -16.91 -25.21 -1.68
C SER A 696 -16.11 -23.91 -1.52
N ILE A 697 -16.24 -23.21 -0.38
CA ILE A 697 -15.51 -21.97 -0.07
C ILE A 697 -14.03 -22.23 0.26
N GLY A 698 -13.77 -23.19 1.16
CA GLY A 698 -12.44 -23.53 1.67
C GLY A 698 -11.89 -22.57 2.73
N ILE A 699 -10.98 -23.08 3.57
CA ILE A 699 -10.48 -22.39 4.77
C ILE A 699 -9.83 -21.03 4.48
N GLY A 700 -9.00 -20.91 3.44
CA GLY A 700 -8.29 -19.67 3.13
C GLY A 700 -9.24 -18.52 2.76
N ASN A 701 -10.22 -18.80 1.90
CA ASN A 701 -11.21 -17.80 1.49
C ASN A 701 -12.16 -17.44 2.63
N PHE A 702 -12.57 -18.42 3.44
CA PHE A 702 -13.38 -18.17 4.63
C PHE A 702 -12.69 -17.24 5.64
N THR A 703 -11.41 -17.50 5.95
CA THR A 703 -10.64 -16.66 6.87
C THR A 703 -10.47 -15.24 6.33
N ARG A 704 -10.22 -15.06 5.04
CA ARG A 704 -10.11 -13.73 4.43
C ARG A 704 -11.44 -12.98 4.40
N ALA A 705 -12.53 -13.67 4.07
CA ALA A 705 -13.89 -13.10 4.15
C ALA A 705 -14.23 -12.64 5.57
N LYS A 706 -13.86 -13.42 6.59
CA LYS A 706 -14.01 -13.05 8.00
C LYS A 706 -13.21 -11.79 8.37
N ASN A 707 -11.96 -11.68 7.92
CA ASN A 707 -11.12 -10.49 8.19
C ASN A 707 -11.70 -9.24 7.51
N CYS A 708 -12.16 -9.38 6.26
CA CYS A 708 -12.84 -8.32 5.52
C CYS A 708 -14.07 -7.78 6.29
N LEU A 709 -14.90 -8.67 6.85
CA LEU A 709 -16.04 -8.27 7.69
C LEU A 709 -15.64 -7.58 9.00
N ARG A 710 -14.51 -7.97 9.61
CA ARG A 710 -13.98 -7.28 10.80
C ARG A 710 -13.63 -5.84 10.46
N ASP A 711 -12.87 -5.64 9.39
CA ASP A 711 -12.38 -4.32 9.00
C ASP A 711 -13.56 -3.41 8.60
N PHE A 712 -14.59 -3.98 7.96
CA PHE A 712 -15.88 -3.32 7.72
C PHE A 712 -16.55 -2.81 9.01
N ILE A 713 -16.70 -3.67 10.04
CA ILE A 713 -17.32 -3.30 11.32
C ILE A 713 -16.55 -2.17 12.00
N GLU A 714 -15.22 -2.26 12.05
CA GLU A 714 -14.36 -1.23 12.64
C GLU A 714 -14.49 0.10 11.91
N LYS A 715 -14.61 0.07 10.59
CA LYS A 715 -14.79 1.25 9.75
C LYS A 715 -16.15 1.91 9.96
N VAL A 716 -17.25 1.15 9.96
CA VAL A 716 -18.59 1.67 10.26
C VAL A 716 -18.63 2.31 11.66
N ALA A 717 -18.02 1.66 12.65
CA ALA A 717 -17.93 2.19 14.01
C ALA A 717 -17.10 3.49 14.11
N SER A 718 -16.14 3.73 13.20
CA SER A 718 -15.34 4.95 13.18
C SER A 718 -16.14 6.20 12.80
N TYR A 719 -17.24 6.04 12.06
CA TYR A 719 -18.16 7.13 11.69
C TYR A 719 -19.09 7.56 12.83
N GLY A 720 -19.03 6.90 14.00
CA GLY A 720 -19.94 7.17 15.11
C GLY A 720 -21.33 6.53 14.96
N VAL A 721 -21.54 5.75 13.90
CA VAL A 721 -22.77 4.99 13.62
C VAL A 721 -22.82 3.74 14.50
N LYS A 722 -23.99 3.47 15.12
CA LYS A 722 -24.24 2.29 15.98
C LYS A 722 -25.36 1.40 15.42
N PRO A 723 -25.14 0.71 14.28
CA PRO A 723 -26.15 -0.21 13.78
C PRO A 723 -26.23 -1.45 14.65
N LYS A 724 -27.36 -2.16 14.58
CA LYS A 724 -27.49 -3.48 15.20
C LYS A 724 -27.04 -4.55 14.22
N TYR A 725 -26.09 -5.38 14.64
CA TYR A 725 -25.55 -6.45 13.81
C TYR A 725 -26.30 -7.76 14.05
N GLY A 726 -26.51 -8.52 12.97
CA GLY A 726 -26.80 -9.95 13.01
C GLY A 726 -25.64 -10.71 12.35
N LEU A 727 -25.17 -11.78 12.96
CA LEU A 727 -24.03 -12.57 12.46
C LEU A 727 -24.41 -14.03 12.32
N VAL A 728 -24.38 -14.54 11.09
CA VAL A 728 -24.75 -15.90 10.74
C VAL A 728 -23.63 -16.53 9.90
N THR A 729 -23.17 -17.71 10.29
CA THR A 729 -22.40 -18.57 9.39
C THR A 729 -23.24 -19.79 9.01
N TYR A 730 -23.11 -20.30 7.79
CA TYR A 730 -23.94 -21.43 7.36
C TYR A 730 -23.20 -22.43 6.49
N ALA A 731 -23.66 -23.68 6.55
CA ALA A 731 -23.33 -24.74 5.60
C ALA A 731 -24.61 -25.56 5.35
N THR A 732 -24.69 -26.83 5.78
CA THR A 732 -25.96 -27.59 5.76
C THR A 732 -27.02 -26.94 6.65
N ASP A 733 -26.59 -26.44 7.81
CA ASP A 733 -27.41 -25.75 8.80
C ASP A 733 -26.80 -24.37 9.11
N PRO A 734 -27.62 -23.33 9.36
CA PRO A 734 -27.13 -22.04 9.82
C PRO A 734 -26.76 -22.08 11.31
N LYS A 735 -25.74 -21.30 11.68
CA LYS A 735 -25.31 -21.03 13.05
C LYS A 735 -25.37 -19.53 13.30
N VAL A 736 -26.29 -19.13 14.17
CA VAL A 736 -26.47 -17.73 14.56
C VAL A 736 -25.54 -17.41 15.73
N TRP A 737 -24.66 -16.43 15.55
CA TRP A 737 -23.69 -15.98 16.55
C TRP A 737 -24.13 -14.70 17.25
N VAL A 738 -24.79 -13.82 16.51
CA VAL A 738 -25.36 -12.56 17.02
C VAL A 738 -26.74 -12.37 16.43
N LYS A 739 -27.71 -12.01 17.26
CA LYS A 739 -29.04 -11.55 16.82
C LYS A 739 -29.13 -10.04 16.99
N VAL A 740 -29.81 -9.36 16.07
CA VAL A 740 -30.09 -7.90 16.18
C VAL A 740 -30.90 -7.52 17.43
N ARG A 741 -31.45 -8.50 18.15
CA ARG A 741 -32.18 -8.30 19.41
C ARG A 741 -31.30 -8.42 20.65
N ASP A 742 -30.09 -8.95 20.50
CA ASP A 742 -29.15 -9.04 21.61
C ASP A 742 -28.79 -7.61 22.07
N GLU A 743 -28.68 -7.40 23.37
CA GLU A 743 -28.38 -6.07 23.94
C GLU A 743 -27.07 -5.50 23.39
N ASN A 744 -26.08 -6.37 23.21
CA ASN A 744 -24.75 -6.01 22.70
C ASN A 744 -24.65 -6.02 21.17
N SER A 745 -25.75 -6.23 20.43
CA SER A 745 -25.72 -6.28 18.96
C SER A 745 -25.28 -4.96 18.31
N SER A 746 -25.35 -3.85 19.04
CA SER A 746 -24.86 -2.53 18.60
C SER A 746 -23.43 -2.21 19.06
N ASP A 747 -22.81 -3.08 19.87
CA ASP A 747 -21.42 -2.94 20.30
C ASP A 747 -20.49 -3.60 19.27
N ALA A 748 -19.87 -2.76 18.43
CA ALA A 748 -18.93 -3.19 17.40
C ALA A 748 -17.74 -4.00 17.94
N ASP A 749 -17.24 -3.70 19.15
CA ASP A 749 -16.09 -4.41 19.75
C ASP A 749 -16.53 -5.81 20.24
N TRP A 750 -17.75 -5.93 20.76
CA TRP A 750 -18.33 -7.23 21.12
C TRP A 750 -18.61 -8.08 19.87
N VAL A 751 -19.22 -7.52 18.83
CA VAL A 751 -19.47 -8.23 17.57
C VAL A 751 -18.16 -8.67 16.92
N THR A 752 -17.13 -7.82 16.90
CA THR A 752 -15.79 -8.15 16.38
C THR A 752 -15.12 -9.27 17.16
N ARG A 753 -15.19 -9.25 18.50
CA ARG A 753 -14.68 -10.36 19.34
C ARG A 753 -15.43 -11.66 19.07
N THR A 754 -16.74 -11.61 18.84
CA THR A 754 -17.53 -12.79 18.48
C THR A 754 -17.15 -13.31 17.10
N LEU A 755 -17.02 -12.43 16.10
CA LEU A 755 -16.57 -12.78 14.75
C LEU A 755 -15.19 -13.46 14.79
N ASN A 756 -14.23 -12.95 15.57
CA ASN A 756 -12.89 -13.53 15.66
C ASN A 756 -12.86 -14.97 16.18
N LYS A 757 -13.81 -15.36 17.04
CA LYS A 757 -13.93 -16.74 17.58
C LYS A 757 -14.41 -17.76 16.54
N ILE A 758 -15.03 -17.30 15.46
CA ILE A 758 -15.58 -18.17 14.42
C ILE A 758 -14.45 -18.86 13.66
N SER A 759 -14.55 -20.19 13.55
CA SER A 759 -13.62 -21.03 12.80
C SER A 759 -14.32 -21.67 11.61
N TYR A 760 -13.58 -21.93 10.54
CA TYR A 760 -14.08 -22.72 9.41
C TYR A 760 -14.50 -24.14 9.86
N GLU A 761 -13.82 -24.67 10.88
CA GLU A 761 -14.07 -26.01 11.42
C GLU A 761 -15.44 -26.15 12.12
N ASP A 762 -16.11 -25.03 12.45
CA ASP A 762 -17.47 -25.04 13.03
C ASP A 762 -18.50 -25.77 12.14
N HIS A 763 -18.24 -25.87 10.83
CA HIS A 763 -19.11 -26.51 9.83
C HIS A 763 -18.54 -27.79 9.22
N LYS A 764 -17.35 -28.25 9.65
CA LYS A 764 -16.57 -29.34 9.01
C LYS A 764 -17.34 -30.64 8.77
N HIS A 765 -18.25 -31.00 9.67
CA HIS A 765 -18.99 -32.27 9.61
C HIS A 765 -20.30 -32.17 8.80
N LYS A 766 -20.66 -30.98 8.34
CA LYS A 766 -21.91 -30.65 7.67
C LYS A 766 -21.67 -29.64 6.54
N GLY A 767 -20.76 -29.98 5.63
CA GLY A 767 -20.27 -29.07 4.58
C GLY A 767 -21.20 -28.79 3.40
N GLY A 768 -22.52 -29.05 3.51
CA GLY A 768 -23.49 -28.70 2.47
C GLY A 768 -23.71 -27.19 2.33
N THR A 769 -24.55 -26.75 1.39
CA THR A 769 -24.78 -25.32 1.11
C THR A 769 -26.27 -25.01 1.07
N ASN A 770 -26.84 -24.57 2.20
CA ASN A 770 -28.27 -24.27 2.37
C ASN A 770 -28.55 -22.77 2.58
N THR A 771 -28.34 -21.98 1.52
CA THR A 771 -28.52 -20.52 1.54
C THR A 771 -29.94 -20.10 1.91
N LYS A 772 -30.97 -20.86 1.48
CA LYS A 772 -32.36 -20.57 1.83
C LYS A 772 -32.58 -20.53 3.35
N LYS A 773 -32.06 -21.53 4.06
CA LYS A 773 -32.21 -21.63 5.53
C LYS A 773 -31.42 -20.52 6.24
N ALA A 774 -30.28 -20.10 5.70
CA ALA A 774 -29.53 -18.95 6.21
C ALA A 774 -30.30 -17.64 6.07
N LEU A 775 -30.92 -17.38 4.92
CA LEU A 775 -31.79 -16.21 4.72
C LEU A 775 -33.07 -16.29 5.58
N GLN A 776 -33.57 -17.49 5.86
CA GLN A 776 -34.69 -17.67 6.80
C GLN A 776 -34.33 -17.20 8.21
N GLU A 777 -33.10 -17.43 8.68
CA GLU A 777 -32.64 -16.91 9.97
C GLU A 777 -32.62 -15.37 9.98
N VAL A 778 -32.24 -14.74 8.86
CA VAL A 778 -32.32 -13.28 8.71
C VAL A 778 -33.76 -12.80 8.75
N TYR A 779 -34.67 -13.45 8.02
CA TYR A 779 -36.11 -13.17 8.09
C TYR A 779 -36.65 -13.32 9.52
N ASN A 780 -36.27 -14.38 10.23
CA ASN A 780 -36.69 -14.61 11.61
C ASN A 780 -36.22 -13.48 12.55
N MET A 781 -35.03 -12.93 12.32
CA MET A 781 -34.52 -11.77 13.07
C MET A 781 -35.31 -10.49 12.82
N MET A 782 -35.84 -10.30 11.60
CA MET A 782 -36.72 -9.18 11.24
C MET A 782 -38.14 -9.37 11.81
N SER A 783 -38.67 -10.60 11.77
CA SER A 783 -40.06 -10.93 12.09
C SER A 783 -40.41 -10.78 13.58
N TRP A 784 -41.49 -10.09 13.93
CA TRP A 784 -42.01 -10.00 15.31
C TRP A 784 -43.28 -10.85 15.50
N PRO A 785 -43.60 -11.28 16.74
CA PRO A 785 -44.89 -11.90 17.04
C PRO A 785 -46.04 -10.94 16.72
N ALA A 786 -47.13 -11.46 16.15
CA ALA A 786 -48.26 -10.69 15.60
C ALA A 786 -48.92 -9.65 16.54
N ASN A 787 -48.64 -9.68 17.85
CA ASN A 787 -49.25 -8.81 18.86
C ASN A 787 -48.42 -7.59 19.29
N ARG A 788 -47.26 -7.32 18.66
CA ARG A 788 -46.47 -6.08 18.91
C ARG A 788 -45.81 -5.62 17.61
N ALA A 789 -46.49 -4.75 16.86
CA ALA A 789 -45.78 -3.89 15.91
C ALA A 789 -44.94 -2.90 16.73
N LEU A 790 -43.61 -2.91 16.55
CA LEU A 790 -42.75 -1.87 17.11
C LEU A 790 -43.19 -0.53 16.49
N GLU A 791 -43.34 0.54 17.28
CA GLU A 791 -43.78 1.87 16.81
C GLU A 791 -42.89 2.48 15.70
N SER A 792 -41.74 1.87 15.37
CA SER A 792 -40.73 2.36 14.43
C SER A 792 -40.28 1.36 13.34
N TRP A 793 -41.00 0.25 13.11
CA TRP A 793 -40.55 -0.77 12.14
C TRP A 793 -40.42 -0.24 10.71
N ASN A 794 -41.32 0.66 10.31
CA ASN A 794 -41.36 1.27 8.98
C ASN A 794 -40.24 2.30 8.75
N ARG A 795 -39.50 2.68 9.79
CA ARG A 795 -38.35 3.58 9.75
C ARG A 795 -37.01 2.83 9.77
N THR A 796 -37.02 1.52 10.01
CA THR A 796 -35.79 0.73 10.11
C THR A 796 -35.27 0.38 8.73
N ARG A 797 -34.01 0.73 8.43
CA ARG A 797 -33.33 0.29 7.21
C ARG A 797 -32.61 -1.03 7.43
N HIS A 798 -32.68 -1.93 6.45
CA HIS A 798 -32.10 -3.28 6.53
C HIS A 798 -31.05 -3.49 5.44
N VAL A 799 -29.84 -3.89 5.86
CA VAL A 799 -28.73 -4.20 4.95
C VAL A 799 -28.31 -5.65 5.16
N ILE A 800 -28.37 -6.46 4.10
CA ILE A 800 -27.89 -7.85 4.09
C ILE A 800 -26.59 -7.90 3.30
N ILE A 801 -25.52 -8.40 3.92
CA ILE A 801 -24.23 -8.67 3.27
C ILE A 801 -24.01 -10.19 3.26
N LEU A 802 -24.12 -10.78 2.07
CA LEU A 802 -23.95 -12.22 1.84
C LEU A 802 -22.64 -12.50 1.12
N MET A 803 -21.77 -13.33 1.73
CA MET A 803 -20.53 -13.81 1.12
C MET A 803 -20.66 -15.31 0.80
N THR A 804 -20.78 -15.66 -0.49
CA THR A 804 -21.04 -17.04 -0.97
C THR A 804 -20.51 -17.24 -2.40
N ASP A 805 -20.33 -18.49 -2.82
CA ASP A 805 -20.06 -18.84 -4.23
C ASP A 805 -21.34 -18.97 -5.07
N GLY A 806 -22.52 -18.92 -4.45
CA GLY A 806 -23.82 -19.07 -5.12
C GLY A 806 -24.18 -20.51 -5.51
N LEU A 807 -23.40 -21.51 -5.07
CA LEU A 807 -23.60 -22.94 -5.39
C LEU A 807 -24.47 -23.64 -4.34
N HIS A 808 -25.67 -23.13 -4.09
CA HIS A 808 -26.63 -23.76 -3.18
C HIS A 808 -27.08 -25.14 -3.72
N ASN A 809 -27.06 -26.15 -2.85
CA ASN A 809 -27.41 -27.54 -3.20
C ASN A 809 -28.45 -28.16 -2.25
N MET A 810 -28.94 -27.38 -1.28
CA MET A 810 -29.95 -27.77 -0.30
C MET A 810 -30.98 -26.64 -0.10
N GLY A 811 -32.18 -26.98 0.34
CA GLY A 811 -33.23 -26.01 0.70
C GLY A 811 -34.11 -25.51 -0.46
N GLY A 812 -33.67 -25.67 -1.71
CA GLY A 812 -34.36 -25.13 -2.89
C GLY A 812 -33.96 -23.69 -3.19
N ASP A 813 -34.78 -22.98 -3.97
CA ASP A 813 -34.46 -21.62 -4.42
C ASP A 813 -34.48 -20.60 -3.25
N PRO A 814 -33.36 -19.92 -2.95
CA PRO A 814 -33.27 -18.89 -1.92
C PRO A 814 -34.02 -17.59 -2.26
N VAL A 815 -34.33 -17.31 -3.53
CA VAL A 815 -35.03 -16.09 -3.97
C VAL A 815 -36.44 -16.00 -3.37
N SER A 816 -37.07 -17.14 -3.08
CA SER A 816 -38.40 -17.17 -2.43
C SER A 816 -38.39 -16.42 -1.08
N VAL A 817 -37.30 -16.53 -0.32
CA VAL A 817 -37.17 -15.87 0.99
C VAL A 817 -36.97 -14.36 0.83
N ILE A 818 -36.33 -13.91 -0.24
CA ILE A 818 -36.23 -12.48 -0.55
C ILE A 818 -37.61 -11.88 -0.83
N HIS A 819 -38.47 -12.62 -1.54
CA HIS A 819 -39.86 -12.20 -1.73
C HIS A 819 -40.63 -12.13 -0.40
N GLU A 820 -40.45 -13.12 0.49
CA GLU A 820 -41.04 -13.09 1.84
C GLU A 820 -40.56 -11.90 2.67
N ILE A 821 -39.27 -11.56 2.62
CA ILE A 821 -38.70 -10.37 3.30
C ILE A 821 -39.31 -9.08 2.73
N ARG A 822 -39.38 -8.95 1.40
CA ARG A 822 -39.97 -7.76 0.75
C ARG A 822 -41.44 -7.60 1.09
N ASP A 823 -42.18 -8.70 1.09
CA ASP A 823 -43.59 -8.73 1.49
C ASP A 823 -43.79 -8.31 2.96
N PHE A 824 -42.93 -8.81 3.86
CA PHE A 824 -42.95 -8.45 5.27
C PHE A 824 -42.65 -6.96 5.50
N LEU A 825 -41.69 -6.39 4.76
CA LEU A 825 -41.31 -4.98 4.85
C LEU A 825 -42.20 -4.03 4.02
N ASN A 826 -43.25 -4.58 3.36
CA ASN A 826 -44.17 -3.86 2.48
C ASN A 826 -43.47 -3.11 1.33
N ILE A 827 -42.44 -3.71 0.73
CA ILE A 827 -41.65 -3.12 -0.35
C ILE A 827 -42.26 -3.49 -1.70
N GLY A 828 -42.47 -2.50 -2.58
CA GLY A 828 -43.01 -2.68 -3.93
C GLY A 828 -44.49 -3.00 -4.02
N ARG A 829 -45.26 -2.90 -2.92
CA ARG A 829 -46.71 -3.14 -2.89
C ARG A 829 -47.56 -1.90 -3.18
N ASP A 830 -47.13 -0.73 -2.68
CA ASP A 830 -47.80 0.55 -2.93
C ASP A 830 -47.09 1.29 -4.07
N ARG A 831 -47.82 1.59 -5.15
CA ARG A 831 -47.27 2.35 -6.29
C ARG A 831 -46.91 3.80 -5.93
N LYS A 832 -47.53 4.37 -4.89
CA LYS A 832 -47.22 5.71 -4.40
C LYS A 832 -46.00 5.76 -3.47
N ASN A 833 -45.67 4.63 -2.83
CA ASN A 833 -44.52 4.51 -1.94
C ASN A 833 -43.91 3.11 -2.06
N LEU A 834 -42.94 2.97 -2.97
CA LEU A 834 -42.30 1.70 -3.28
C LEU A 834 -41.40 1.17 -2.15
N ARG A 835 -40.93 2.04 -1.24
CA ARG A 835 -40.07 1.69 -0.08
C ARG A 835 -38.78 0.91 -0.42
N GLU A 836 -38.25 1.03 -1.64
CA GLU A 836 -37.02 0.31 -2.05
C GLU A 836 -35.78 0.70 -1.23
N ASP A 837 -35.75 1.89 -0.64
CA ASP A 837 -34.61 2.40 0.15
C ASP A 837 -34.48 1.74 1.54
N TYR A 838 -35.44 0.90 1.94
CA TYR A 838 -35.46 0.24 3.24
C TYR A 838 -34.80 -1.15 3.24
N LEU A 839 -34.41 -1.66 2.07
CA LEU A 839 -33.74 -2.96 1.94
C LEU A 839 -32.63 -2.93 0.88
N ASP A 840 -31.41 -3.22 1.32
CA ASP A 840 -30.24 -3.43 0.46
C ASP A 840 -29.67 -4.84 0.66
N ILE A 841 -29.49 -5.58 -0.44
CA ILE A 841 -28.94 -6.94 -0.42
C ILE A 841 -27.68 -6.96 -1.28
N TYR A 842 -26.52 -6.96 -0.61
CA TYR A 842 -25.21 -7.06 -1.23
C TYR A 842 -24.73 -8.51 -1.25
N VAL A 843 -24.26 -8.98 -2.40
CA VAL A 843 -23.76 -10.34 -2.58
C VAL A 843 -22.34 -10.33 -3.15
N PHE A 844 -21.39 -10.83 -2.37
CA PHE A 844 -19.98 -10.97 -2.74
C PHE A 844 -19.69 -12.44 -3.10
N GLY A 845 -19.29 -12.66 -4.35
CA GLY A 845 -18.84 -13.93 -4.88
C GLY A 845 -17.50 -14.34 -4.28
N VAL A 846 -17.51 -15.31 -3.36
CA VAL A 846 -16.32 -15.81 -2.66
C VAL A 846 -16.10 -17.27 -3.01
N GLY A 847 -14.88 -17.65 -3.36
CA GLY A 847 -14.50 -19.03 -3.66
C GLY A 847 -14.02 -19.24 -5.10
N PRO A 848 -13.50 -20.44 -5.42
CA PRO A 848 -12.86 -20.71 -6.71
C PRO A 848 -13.86 -20.87 -7.87
N LEU A 849 -15.15 -21.11 -7.59
CA LEU A 849 -16.18 -21.35 -8.59
C LEU A 849 -17.47 -20.60 -8.23
N VAL A 850 -17.61 -19.37 -8.72
CA VAL A 850 -18.77 -18.52 -8.43
C VAL A 850 -19.86 -18.67 -9.51
N ASN A 851 -21.10 -18.97 -9.11
CA ASN A 851 -22.27 -18.96 -10.00
C ASN A 851 -22.88 -17.55 -10.07
N GLN A 852 -22.60 -16.84 -11.16
CA GLN A 852 -23.02 -15.46 -11.38
C GLN A 852 -24.54 -15.27 -11.50
N GLU A 853 -25.26 -16.23 -12.07
CA GLU A 853 -26.72 -16.15 -12.23
C GLU A 853 -27.41 -16.17 -10.86
N ASN A 854 -26.98 -17.08 -9.99
CA ASN A 854 -27.54 -17.24 -8.65
C ASN A 854 -27.26 -16.03 -7.75
N ILE A 855 -26.04 -15.49 -7.75
CA ILE A 855 -25.72 -14.30 -6.94
C ILE A 855 -26.43 -13.03 -7.46
N ASN A 856 -26.61 -12.91 -8.78
CA ASN A 856 -27.35 -11.79 -9.39
C ASN A 856 -28.88 -11.87 -9.14
N ALA A 857 -29.42 -13.08 -8.95
CA ALA A 857 -30.82 -13.27 -8.60
C ALA A 857 -31.13 -12.84 -7.16
N LEU A 858 -30.14 -12.92 -6.26
CA LEU A 858 -30.27 -12.56 -4.84
C LEU A 858 -30.05 -11.08 -4.56
N ALA A 859 -29.13 -10.43 -5.27
CA ALA A 859 -28.76 -9.04 -5.04
C ALA A 859 -29.87 -8.04 -5.40
N SER A 860 -29.89 -6.89 -4.71
CA SER A 860 -30.78 -5.77 -5.05
C SER A 860 -30.51 -5.23 -6.46
N LYS A 861 -31.54 -4.67 -7.10
CA LYS A 861 -31.47 -4.07 -8.44
C LYS A 861 -32.04 -2.65 -8.38
N LYS A 862 -31.18 -1.68 -8.05
CA LYS A 862 -31.54 -0.26 -7.99
C LYS A 862 -30.85 0.53 -9.09
N ASP A 863 -31.50 1.57 -9.59
CA ASP A 863 -30.94 2.36 -10.70
C ASP A 863 -29.63 3.01 -10.27
N LYS A 864 -28.61 2.96 -11.13
CA LYS A 864 -27.25 3.50 -10.89
C LYS A 864 -26.47 2.89 -9.72
N GLU A 865 -27.00 1.86 -9.06
CA GLU A 865 -26.32 1.16 -7.97
C GLU A 865 -25.91 -0.26 -8.37
N GLN A 866 -24.91 -0.80 -7.67
CA GLN A 866 -24.38 -2.13 -7.87
C GLN A 866 -24.33 -2.89 -6.54
N HIS A 867 -25.00 -4.05 -6.51
CA HIS A 867 -25.13 -4.86 -5.28
C HIS A 867 -24.55 -6.28 -5.40
N VAL A 868 -24.06 -6.67 -6.57
CA VAL A 868 -23.41 -7.97 -6.79
C VAL A 868 -21.94 -7.72 -7.14
N PHE A 869 -21.00 -8.49 -6.58
CA PHE A 869 -19.57 -8.32 -6.82
C PHE A 869 -18.87 -9.67 -6.97
N LYS A 870 -17.92 -9.79 -7.90
CA LYS A 870 -17.07 -10.97 -8.10
C LYS A 870 -15.62 -10.51 -8.25
N VAL A 871 -14.84 -10.66 -7.19
CA VAL A 871 -13.41 -10.32 -7.18
C VAL A 871 -12.54 -11.46 -7.73
N LYS A 872 -11.37 -11.13 -8.27
CA LYS A 872 -10.42 -12.10 -8.85
C LYS A 872 -9.85 -13.06 -7.83
N ASP A 873 -9.47 -12.53 -6.67
CA ASP A 873 -8.93 -13.24 -5.53
C ASP A 873 -9.30 -12.48 -4.23
N MET A 874 -9.13 -13.13 -3.09
CA MET A 874 -9.46 -12.56 -1.78
C MET A 874 -8.33 -11.68 -1.19
N GLU A 875 -7.17 -11.60 -1.84
CA GLU A 875 -6.11 -10.64 -1.46
C GLU A 875 -6.52 -9.22 -1.86
N ASN A 876 -7.08 -9.10 -3.06
CA ASN A 876 -7.66 -7.89 -3.61
C ASN A 876 -8.88 -7.36 -2.81
N LEU A 877 -9.62 -8.22 -2.11
CA LEU A 877 -10.77 -7.78 -1.28
C LEU A 877 -10.33 -7.15 0.06
N GLU A 878 -9.16 -7.48 0.59
CA GLU A 878 -8.61 -6.78 1.78
C GLU A 878 -8.26 -5.32 1.43
N ASP A 879 -7.73 -5.10 0.22
CA ASP A 879 -7.43 -3.78 -0.32
C ASP A 879 -8.69 -2.93 -0.54
N VAL A 880 -9.82 -3.53 -0.94
CA VAL A 880 -11.13 -2.84 -1.06
C VAL A 880 -11.46 -2.10 0.23
N PHE A 881 -11.34 -2.77 1.38
CA PHE A 881 -11.78 -2.23 2.67
C PHE A 881 -10.75 -1.27 3.29
N ILE A 882 -9.47 -1.40 2.94
CA ILE A 882 -8.44 -0.38 3.23
C ILE A 882 -8.68 0.89 2.40
N GLN A 883 -9.12 0.74 1.14
CA GLN A 883 -9.45 1.85 0.24
C GLN A 883 -10.79 2.53 0.58
N MET A 884 -11.59 2.01 1.52
CA MET A 884 -12.89 2.57 1.93
C MET A 884 -12.84 3.95 2.63
N LEU A 885 -11.76 4.71 2.49
CA LEU A 885 -11.57 6.05 3.05
C LEU A 885 -12.08 7.15 2.08
N ASP A 886 -13.37 7.15 1.73
CA ASP A 886 -13.97 8.38 1.18
C ASP A 886 -14.34 9.32 2.34
N GLU A 887 -13.42 10.25 2.62
CA GLU A 887 -13.46 11.15 3.77
C GLU A 887 -14.03 12.54 3.44
N THR A 888 -14.48 12.76 2.20
CA THR A 888 -15.01 14.07 1.76
C THR A 888 -16.22 14.51 2.60
N ARG A 889 -16.96 13.56 3.17
CA ARG A 889 -18.16 13.81 3.99
C ARG A 889 -17.91 13.83 5.51
N THR A 890 -16.66 13.62 5.96
CA THR A 890 -16.29 13.54 7.41
C THR A 890 -15.23 14.55 7.85
N LEU A 891 -14.90 15.54 7.01
CA LEU A 891 -13.82 16.51 7.22
C LEU A 891 -13.91 17.32 8.53
N GLY A 892 -15.10 17.45 9.13
CA GLY A 892 -15.31 18.15 10.40
C GLY A 892 -15.03 17.34 11.67
N LEU A 893 -14.77 16.02 11.57
CA LEU A 893 -14.46 15.18 12.72
C LEU A 893 -13.01 15.42 13.20
N CYS A 894 -12.83 15.69 14.50
CA CYS A 894 -11.51 15.92 15.08
C CYS A 894 -10.62 14.67 15.09
N GLY A 895 -9.31 14.79 15.05
CA GLY A 895 -8.39 13.68 15.28
C GLY A 895 -8.52 12.52 14.27
N MET A 896 -8.97 12.80 13.05
CA MET A 896 -9.01 11.87 11.92
C MET A 896 -7.81 12.10 10.99
N VAL A 897 -7.23 11.02 10.45
CA VAL A 897 -5.98 11.06 9.67
C VAL A 897 -6.09 10.18 8.43
N TRP A 898 -5.47 10.62 7.32
CA TRP A 898 -5.32 9.83 6.11
C TRP A 898 -3.97 9.09 6.10
N GLU A 899 -3.97 7.81 6.46
CA GLU A 899 -2.76 6.96 6.61
C GLU A 899 -2.31 6.28 5.28
N HIS A 900 -2.69 6.83 4.13
CA HIS A 900 -2.36 6.26 2.82
C HIS A 900 -0.85 6.34 2.50
N LYS A 901 -0.33 5.38 1.72
CA LYS A 901 1.10 5.32 1.33
C LYS A 901 1.57 6.56 0.54
N ALA A 902 0.66 7.22 -0.18
CA ALA A 902 0.91 8.48 -0.89
C ALA A 902 0.60 9.75 -0.05
N GLY A 903 0.20 9.59 1.22
CA GLY A 903 -0.06 10.71 2.14
C GLY A 903 1.20 11.45 2.51
N THR A 904 1.16 12.79 2.39
CA THR A 904 2.22 13.67 2.87
C THR A 904 2.26 13.73 4.39
N ASP A 905 3.30 14.33 4.95
CA ASP A 905 3.44 14.58 6.39
C ASP A 905 2.19 15.26 7.00
N TYR A 906 1.56 16.19 6.28
CA TYR A 906 0.35 16.87 6.76
C TYR A 906 -0.94 16.05 6.54
N HIS A 907 -0.96 15.07 5.64
CA HIS A 907 -2.08 14.10 5.61
C HIS A 907 -2.07 13.21 6.84
N LYS A 908 -0.87 12.90 7.33
CA LYS A 908 -0.63 12.08 8.51
C LYS A 908 -0.76 12.89 9.81
N GLN A 909 -0.57 14.21 9.78
CA GLN A 909 -0.73 15.08 10.95
C GLN A 909 -1.49 16.37 10.57
N PRO A 910 -2.79 16.27 10.22
CA PRO A 910 -3.53 17.39 9.65
C PRO A 910 -3.82 18.52 10.64
N TRP A 911 -3.64 18.28 11.94
CA TRP A 911 -3.73 19.31 12.98
C TRP A 911 -2.42 20.09 13.17
N GLN A 912 -1.29 19.66 12.60
CA GLN A 912 0.00 20.25 12.92
C GLN A 912 0.10 21.69 12.41
N ALA A 913 0.41 22.61 13.31
CA ALA A 913 0.69 24.01 13.00
C ALA A 913 2.16 24.35 13.30
N LYS A 914 2.77 25.13 12.42
CA LYS A 914 4.11 25.69 12.60
C LYS A 914 3.99 27.19 12.89
N ILE A 915 4.70 27.65 13.91
CA ILE A 915 4.65 29.03 14.37
C ILE A 915 6.04 29.63 14.25
N SER A 916 6.15 30.80 13.63
CA SER A 916 7.40 31.53 13.48
C SER A 916 7.24 32.96 13.98
N VAL A 917 8.17 33.40 14.84
CA VAL A 917 8.19 34.74 15.43
C VAL A 917 9.49 35.43 15.02
N THR A 918 9.40 36.65 14.48
CA THR A 918 10.57 37.40 14.02
C THR A 918 10.85 38.59 14.93
N ARG A 919 12.00 38.59 15.61
CA ARG A 919 12.42 39.66 16.53
C ARG A 919 13.66 40.40 16.00
N PRO A 920 13.61 41.73 15.79
CA PRO A 920 14.69 42.50 15.14
C PRO A 920 16.09 42.33 15.76
N SER A 921 16.17 42.14 17.08
CA SER A 921 17.43 42.09 17.84
C SER A 921 17.77 40.72 18.45
N LYS A 922 16.87 39.73 18.36
CA LYS A 922 17.05 38.38 18.94
C LYS A 922 17.01 37.24 17.90
N GLY A 923 16.67 37.52 16.65
CA GLY A 923 16.57 36.52 15.58
C GLY A 923 15.17 35.91 15.45
N HIS A 924 15.09 34.72 14.87
CA HIS A 924 13.84 34.00 14.62
C HIS A 924 13.61 32.90 15.68
N GLU A 925 12.43 32.92 16.30
CA GLU A 925 11.94 31.85 17.18
C GLU A 925 11.03 30.92 16.37
N SER A 926 11.15 29.60 16.57
CA SER A 926 10.32 28.60 15.90
C SER A 926 9.67 27.70 16.95
N CYS A 927 8.35 27.62 16.90
CA CYS A 927 7.54 26.74 17.73
C CYS A 927 6.57 25.92 16.87
N MET A 928 5.91 24.95 17.50
CA MET A 928 4.81 24.19 16.94
C MET A 928 3.51 24.48 17.68
N GLY A 929 2.39 24.08 17.09
CA GLY A 929 1.08 24.12 17.72
C GLY A 929 0.14 23.11 17.08
N ALA A 930 -1.12 23.11 17.52
CA ALA A 930 -2.17 22.25 16.97
C ALA A 930 -3.43 23.05 16.63
N VAL A 931 -3.99 22.79 15.46
CA VAL A 931 -5.31 23.29 15.05
C VAL A 931 -6.37 22.63 15.93
N VAL A 932 -7.13 23.44 16.64
CA VAL A 932 -8.16 22.97 17.59
C VAL A 932 -9.58 23.35 17.15
N SER A 933 -9.70 24.40 16.34
CA SER A 933 -10.95 24.81 15.70
C SER A 933 -10.64 25.50 14.37
N GLU A 934 -11.65 26.10 13.74
CA GLU A 934 -11.48 26.78 12.47
C GLU A 934 -10.73 28.12 12.63
N TYR A 935 -10.75 28.73 13.82
CA TYR A 935 -10.04 29.99 14.11
C TYR A 935 -8.83 29.83 15.04
N PHE A 936 -8.74 28.76 15.82
CA PHE A 936 -7.76 28.69 16.90
C PHE A 936 -6.68 27.63 16.70
N VAL A 937 -5.46 28.02 17.05
CA VAL A 937 -4.28 27.15 17.19
C VAL A 937 -3.78 27.20 18.63
N LEU A 938 -3.63 26.04 19.27
CA LEU A 938 -3.12 25.88 20.63
C LEU A 938 -1.60 25.63 20.62
N THR A 939 -0.85 26.34 21.47
CA THR A 939 0.62 26.31 21.54
C THR A 939 1.13 26.67 22.95
N ALA A 940 2.44 26.67 23.17
CA ALA A 940 3.09 27.17 24.39
C ALA A 940 3.16 28.70 24.42
N ALA A 941 3.14 29.28 25.63
CA ALA A 941 3.18 30.72 25.86
C ALA A 941 4.59 31.30 25.71
N HIS A 942 5.63 30.57 26.13
CA HIS A 942 7.03 31.04 26.10
C HIS A 942 7.57 31.29 24.69
N CYS A 943 6.88 30.79 23.67
CA CYS A 943 7.15 31.11 22.27
C CYS A 943 7.02 32.61 21.98
N PHE A 944 6.23 33.33 22.78
CA PHE A 944 5.91 34.74 22.59
C PHE A 944 6.29 35.58 23.82
N THR A 945 6.34 36.89 23.61
CA THR A 945 6.48 37.90 24.66
C THR A 945 5.42 38.98 24.45
N VAL A 946 5.10 39.73 25.51
CA VAL A 946 4.15 40.86 25.44
C VAL A 946 4.59 41.99 24.48
N HIS A 947 5.83 41.96 24.02
CA HIS A 947 6.37 42.92 23.05
C HIS A 947 6.31 42.42 21.59
N ASP A 948 5.94 41.15 21.37
CA ASP A 948 5.81 40.62 20.03
C ASP A 948 4.47 41.07 19.43
N GLU A 949 4.53 41.90 18.40
CA GLU A 949 3.33 42.39 17.71
C GLU A 949 2.74 41.30 16.80
N ALA A 950 1.41 41.31 16.59
CA ALA A 950 0.71 40.32 15.77
C ALA A 950 1.30 40.15 14.36
N HIS A 951 1.79 41.23 13.75
CA HIS A 951 2.38 41.18 12.41
C HIS A 951 3.72 40.42 12.35
N SER A 952 4.40 40.27 13.50
CA SER A 952 5.69 39.57 13.64
C SER A 952 5.55 38.06 13.82
N ILE A 953 4.30 37.58 13.99
CA ILE A 953 3.95 36.19 14.25
C ILE A 953 3.25 35.61 13.02
N LYS A 954 3.74 34.47 12.54
CA LYS A 954 3.20 33.76 11.37
C LYS A 954 2.86 32.32 11.71
N VAL A 955 1.71 31.83 11.23
CA VAL A 955 1.23 30.47 11.45
C VAL A 955 1.05 29.74 10.12
N SER A 956 1.63 28.55 9.98
CA SER A 956 1.48 27.70 8.78
C SER A 956 0.84 26.37 9.16
N VAL A 957 -0.18 25.95 8.40
CA VAL A 957 -0.91 24.68 8.57
C VAL A 957 -1.02 23.93 7.23
N GLY A 958 -1.17 22.61 7.27
CA GLY A 958 -1.38 21.78 6.07
C GLY A 958 -0.22 21.72 5.08
N GLY A 959 0.97 22.20 5.47
CA GLY A 959 2.14 22.28 4.58
C GLY A 959 1.98 23.29 3.45
N ARG A 960 1.04 24.23 3.62
CA ARG A 960 0.81 25.32 2.69
C ARG A 960 1.94 26.34 2.82
N ARG A 961 2.36 26.93 1.71
CA ARG A 961 3.40 27.97 1.70
C ARG A 961 2.91 29.32 2.23
N GLN A 962 1.60 29.52 2.24
CA GLN A 962 1.00 30.77 2.68
C GLN A 962 0.89 30.74 4.20
N ASP A 963 1.66 31.60 4.84
CA ASP A 963 1.50 31.88 6.26
C ASP A 963 0.18 32.61 6.49
N LEU A 964 -0.50 32.21 7.55
CA LEU A 964 -1.74 32.80 8.03
C LEU A 964 -1.42 33.96 8.97
N ASP A 965 -2.11 35.07 8.74
CA ASP A 965 -2.09 36.21 9.65
C ASP A 965 -2.95 35.90 10.88
N ILE A 966 -2.46 36.38 12.01
CA ILE A 966 -3.13 36.24 13.30
C ILE A 966 -3.85 37.54 13.66
N GLU A 967 -4.93 37.42 14.43
CA GLU A 967 -5.62 38.54 15.04
C GLU A 967 -4.95 38.90 16.37
N GLU A 968 -4.74 37.93 17.24
CA GLU A 968 -4.14 38.11 18.56
C GLU A 968 -3.58 36.79 19.13
N VAL A 969 -2.73 36.91 20.16
CA VAL A 969 -2.27 35.80 20.99
C VAL A 969 -2.85 35.95 22.40
N LEU A 970 -3.59 34.95 22.84
CA LEU A 970 -4.20 34.87 24.15
C LEU A 970 -3.33 34.02 25.07
N PHE A 971 -2.66 34.66 26.02
CA PHE A 971 -1.89 33.98 27.06
C PHE A 971 -2.81 33.48 28.18
N HIS A 972 -2.43 32.38 28.83
CA HIS A 972 -3.04 32.03 30.10
C HIS A 972 -2.78 33.15 31.14
N PRO A 973 -3.80 33.62 31.89
CA PRO A 973 -3.65 34.77 32.79
C PRO A 973 -2.58 34.57 33.87
N ASP A 974 -2.41 33.33 34.33
CA ASP A 974 -1.40 32.97 35.33
C ASP A 974 0.00 32.68 34.78
N TYR A 975 0.24 32.85 33.47
CA TYR A 975 1.56 32.65 32.89
C TYR A 975 2.50 33.81 33.26
N SER A 976 3.68 33.50 33.81
CA SER A 976 4.72 34.50 34.08
C SER A 976 6.10 33.86 34.24
N ILE A 977 6.93 33.98 33.20
CA ILE A 977 8.26 33.36 33.14
C ILE A 977 9.24 33.88 34.21
N ASN A 978 9.09 35.14 34.65
CA ASN A 978 10.01 35.78 35.60
C ASN A 978 9.49 35.79 37.05
N ARG A 979 8.34 35.15 37.34
CA ARG A 979 7.66 35.24 38.66
C ARG A 979 8.55 34.87 39.84
N LYS A 980 9.48 33.92 39.67
CA LYS A 980 10.35 33.40 40.74
C LYS A 980 11.81 33.86 40.64
N LYS A 981 12.08 34.90 39.86
CA LYS A 981 13.46 35.41 39.65
C LYS A 981 14.14 35.84 40.95
N GLU A 982 13.40 36.44 41.87
CA GLU A 982 13.91 36.84 43.20
C GLU A 982 14.33 35.65 44.08
N LYS A 983 13.78 34.46 43.82
CA LYS A 983 14.16 33.20 44.49
C LYS A 983 15.34 32.49 43.82
N GLY A 984 15.96 33.12 42.81
CA GLY A 984 17.06 32.55 42.04
C GLY A 984 16.62 31.58 40.94
N ILE A 985 15.32 31.56 40.59
CA ILE A 985 14.77 30.74 39.48
C ILE A 985 14.58 31.66 38.27
N ASN A 986 15.46 31.56 37.28
CA ASN A 986 15.51 32.49 36.14
C ASN A 986 14.31 32.36 35.18
N GLU A 987 13.81 31.15 35.00
CA GLU A 987 12.68 30.84 34.11
C GLU A 987 11.67 29.98 34.87
N PHE A 988 10.38 30.31 34.78
CA PHE A 988 9.31 29.60 35.47
C PHE A 988 8.15 29.31 34.51
N TYR A 989 8.07 28.06 34.04
CA TYR A 989 7.18 27.63 32.95
C TYR A 989 5.76 27.23 33.39
N ASP A 990 5.31 27.61 34.58
CA ASP A 990 3.96 27.28 35.03
C ASP A 990 2.92 27.99 34.12
N TYR A 991 1.83 27.27 33.80
CA TYR A 991 0.78 27.72 32.86
C TYR A 991 1.29 28.14 31.47
N ASP A 992 2.34 27.48 30.97
CA ASP A 992 2.93 27.74 29.66
C ASP A 992 2.06 27.28 28.47
N VAL A 993 0.90 27.92 28.29
CA VAL A 993 -0.03 27.69 27.19
C VAL A 993 -0.59 29.01 26.65
N ALA A 994 -0.79 29.07 25.34
CA ALA A 994 -1.39 30.19 24.63
C ALA A 994 -2.25 29.73 23.46
N LEU A 995 -3.26 30.54 23.12
CA LEU A 995 -4.13 30.35 21.95
C LEU A 995 -3.84 31.45 20.94
N ILE A 996 -3.62 31.08 19.69
CA ILE A 996 -3.52 32.01 18.58
C ILE A 996 -4.87 32.05 17.89
N LYS A 997 -5.46 33.24 17.79
CA LYS A 997 -6.67 33.47 16.99
C LYS A 997 -6.26 33.90 15.59
N LEU A 998 -6.68 33.15 14.58
CA LEU A 998 -6.42 33.44 13.17
C LEU A 998 -7.35 34.54 12.67
N ARG A 999 -6.87 35.38 11.75
CA ARG A 999 -7.70 36.43 11.14
C ARG A 999 -8.75 35.86 10.17
N GLN A 1000 -8.49 34.69 9.61
CA GLN A 1000 -9.37 34.01 8.64
C GLN A 1000 -9.69 32.60 9.09
N LYS A 1001 -10.93 32.17 8.83
CA LYS A 1001 -11.41 30.83 9.10
C LYS A 1001 -10.68 29.79 8.24
N LEU A 1002 -10.22 28.70 8.85
CA LEU A 1002 -9.67 27.55 8.15
C LEU A 1002 -10.75 26.78 7.40
N THR A 1003 -10.41 26.29 6.20
CA THR A 1003 -11.22 25.31 5.47
C THR A 1003 -10.60 23.94 5.65
N TYR A 1004 -11.37 23.01 6.21
CA TYR A 1004 -10.90 21.64 6.44
C TYR A 1004 -10.82 20.85 5.13
N ASP A 1005 -9.75 20.05 5.02
CA ASP A 1005 -9.50 19.15 3.91
C ASP A 1005 -8.74 17.91 4.41
N GLN A 1006 -8.07 17.17 3.52
CA GLN A 1006 -7.29 15.98 3.89
C GLN A 1006 -5.99 16.30 4.65
N THR A 1007 -5.52 17.54 4.63
CA THR A 1007 -4.26 18.03 5.23
C THR A 1007 -4.44 19.05 6.35
N VAL A 1008 -5.64 19.60 6.51
CA VAL A 1008 -6.00 20.54 7.59
C VAL A 1008 -7.25 20.03 8.28
N ARG A 1009 -7.11 19.54 9.51
CA ARG A 1009 -8.22 19.03 10.35
C ARG A 1009 -7.93 19.33 11.82
N PRO A 1010 -8.96 19.55 12.65
CA PRO A 1010 -8.74 19.82 14.06
C PRO A 1010 -8.31 18.56 14.81
N ILE A 1011 -7.49 18.67 15.86
CA ILE A 1011 -7.26 17.59 16.83
C ILE A 1011 -8.34 17.59 17.91
N CYS A 1012 -8.64 16.44 18.50
CA CYS A 1012 -9.60 16.38 19.62
C CYS A 1012 -8.96 16.91 20.91
N ILE A 1013 -9.70 17.74 21.67
CA ILE A 1013 -9.28 18.30 22.98
C ILE A 1013 -10.06 17.61 24.11
N PRO A 1014 -9.49 17.46 25.32
CA PRO A 1014 -10.19 16.85 26.45
C PRO A 1014 -11.45 17.62 26.88
N CYS A 1015 -12.34 16.88 27.52
CA CYS A 1015 -13.63 17.30 28.07
C CYS A 1015 -14.57 17.97 27.06
N THR A 1016 -14.66 17.36 25.87
CA THR A 1016 -15.62 17.71 24.81
C THR A 1016 -16.47 16.50 24.41
N GLU A 1017 -17.70 16.73 23.93
CA GLU A 1017 -18.57 15.69 23.38
C GLU A 1017 -17.94 14.99 22.18
N ARG A 1018 -17.23 15.75 21.33
CA ARG A 1018 -16.50 15.22 20.17
C ARG A 1018 -15.43 14.20 20.59
N THR A 1019 -14.76 14.41 21.72
CA THR A 1019 -13.81 13.44 22.27
C THR A 1019 -14.53 12.23 22.89
N ASN A 1020 -15.71 12.39 23.49
CA ASN A 1020 -16.53 11.25 23.91
C ASN A 1020 -16.91 10.37 22.71
N GLN A 1021 -17.34 10.98 21.60
CA GLN A 1021 -17.64 10.27 20.36
C GLN A 1021 -16.39 9.60 19.77
N ALA A 1022 -15.25 10.29 19.72
CA ALA A 1022 -13.98 9.73 19.25
C ALA A 1022 -13.53 8.51 20.07
N LEU A 1023 -13.73 8.58 21.39
CA LEU A 1023 -13.45 7.49 22.31
C LEU A 1023 -14.59 6.46 22.36
N ARG A 1024 -15.66 6.60 21.57
CA ARG A 1024 -16.88 5.77 21.60
C ARG A 1024 -17.45 5.58 23.03
N LEU A 1025 -17.43 6.63 23.82
CA LEU A 1025 -18.01 6.71 25.16
C LEU A 1025 -19.46 7.22 25.08
N PRO A 1026 -20.30 6.96 26.09
CA PRO A 1026 -21.63 7.58 26.21
C PRO A 1026 -21.55 9.11 26.17
N LEU A 1027 -22.56 9.79 25.61
CA LEU A 1027 -22.60 11.26 25.61
C LEU A 1027 -22.67 11.84 27.03
N SER A 1028 -23.25 11.09 27.98
CA SER A 1028 -23.29 11.44 29.42
C SER A 1028 -21.95 11.29 30.16
N THR A 1029 -20.88 10.86 29.47
CA THR A 1029 -19.56 10.69 30.09
C THR A 1029 -19.03 12.03 30.59
N THR A 1030 -18.63 12.08 31.86
CA THR A 1030 -18.12 13.30 32.49
C THR A 1030 -16.65 13.56 32.15
N CYS A 1031 -16.22 14.81 32.32
CA CYS A 1031 -14.82 15.21 32.16
C CYS A 1031 -13.85 14.37 33.02
N GLN A 1032 -14.24 14.02 34.25
CA GLN A 1032 -13.44 13.19 35.15
C GLN A 1032 -13.26 11.75 34.62
N GLN A 1033 -14.33 11.16 34.08
CA GLN A 1033 -14.27 9.82 33.49
C GLN A 1033 -13.38 9.82 32.24
N GLN A 1034 -13.48 10.85 31.41
CA GLN A 1034 -12.61 11.01 30.24
C GLN A 1034 -11.14 11.19 30.65
N MET A 1035 -10.86 11.92 31.73
CA MET A 1035 -9.51 12.04 32.31
C MET A 1035 -8.96 10.68 32.76
N GLN A 1036 -9.76 9.86 33.42
CA GLN A 1036 -9.34 8.51 33.84
C GLN A 1036 -9.03 7.60 32.63
N GLU A 1037 -9.77 7.75 31.53
CA GLU A 1037 -9.60 6.98 30.30
C GLU A 1037 -8.35 7.38 29.49
N LEU A 1038 -7.99 8.67 29.52
CA LEU A 1038 -6.85 9.23 28.79
C LEU A 1038 -5.56 9.28 29.62
N LEU A 1039 -5.65 9.64 30.91
CA LEU A 1039 -4.51 9.81 31.83
C LEU A 1039 -4.65 8.92 33.09
N PRO A 1040 -4.71 7.58 32.95
CA PRO A 1040 -4.73 6.68 34.10
C PRO A 1040 -3.43 6.77 34.91
N ALA A 1041 -3.46 6.32 36.18
CA ALA A 1041 -2.30 6.32 37.07
C ALA A 1041 -1.31 5.18 36.73
N LYS A 1042 -0.70 5.23 35.54
CA LYS A 1042 0.30 4.28 35.03
C LYS A 1042 1.19 4.95 33.98
N ASP A 1043 2.15 4.20 33.43
CA ASP A 1043 2.87 4.63 32.23
C ASP A 1043 1.94 4.59 31.02
N ILE A 1044 1.78 5.73 30.32
CA ILE A 1044 0.82 5.88 29.22
C ILE A 1044 1.59 6.08 27.92
N LYS A 1045 1.34 5.22 26.92
CA LYS A 1045 1.89 5.41 25.58
C LYS A 1045 1.28 6.66 24.94
N ALA A 1046 2.14 7.57 24.52
CA ALA A 1046 1.79 8.81 23.85
C ALA A 1046 2.77 9.07 22.70
N MET A 1047 2.57 10.16 21.99
CA MET A 1047 3.49 10.60 20.94
C MET A 1047 3.46 12.12 20.80
N PHE A 1048 4.53 12.68 20.26
CA PHE A 1048 4.56 14.06 19.76
C PHE A 1048 5.09 14.09 18.32
N VAL A 1049 5.01 15.25 17.70
CA VAL A 1049 5.50 15.47 16.33
C VAL A 1049 6.75 16.33 16.41
N SER A 1050 7.82 15.89 15.75
CA SER A 1050 9.11 16.60 15.71
C SER A 1050 9.50 16.90 14.27
N GLU A 1051 10.11 18.07 14.04
CA GLU A 1051 10.61 18.48 12.73
C GLU A 1051 12.06 18.03 12.62
N LEU A 1052 12.31 16.99 11.82
CA LEU A 1052 13.66 16.51 11.56
C LEU A 1052 14.17 17.07 10.24
N LEU A 1053 15.41 17.56 10.27
CA LEU A 1053 16.18 17.83 9.07
C LEU A 1053 16.84 16.55 8.59
N LYS A 1054 16.35 16.01 7.48
CA LYS A 1054 16.99 14.92 6.74
C LYS A 1054 17.21 15.37 5.32
N ASP A 1055 18.47 15.34 4.86
CA ASP A 1055 18.87 15.79 3.51
C ASP A 1055 18.38 17.21 3.16
N SER A 1056 18.51 18.13 4.12
CA SER A 1056 18.06 19.54 4.02
C SER A 1056 16.54 19.73 3.83
N LYS A 1057 15.73 18.67 3.87
CA LYS A 1057 14.26 18.74 3.92
C LYS A 1057 13.77 18.60 5.36
N LYS A 1058 12.86 19.50 5.75
CA LYS A 1058 12.13 19.45 7.01
C LYS A 1058 10.99 18.46 6.86
N MET A 1059 11.03 17.36 7.63
CA MET A 1059 9.98 16.34 7.66
C MET A 1059 9.36 16.27 9.05
N LEU A 1060 8.04 16.11 9.12
CA LEU A 1060 7.33 15.87 10.37
C LEU A 1060 7.36 14.38 10.70
N VAL A 1061 7.93 14.03 11.85
CA VAL A 1061 8.05 12.64 12.29
C VAL A 1061 7.40 12.47 13.65
N ARG A 1062 6.59 11.41 13.78
CA ARG A 1062 5.99 11.01 15.07
C ARG A 1062 7.08 10.41 15.96
N LYS A 1063 7.15 10.86 17.21
CA LYS A 1063 8.05 10.35 18.24
C LYS A 1063 7.19 9.75 19.35
N GLU A 1064 7.22 8.43 19.47
CA GLU A 1064 6.52 7.72 20.56
C GLU A 1064 7.27 7.94 21.88
N VAL A 1065 6.52 8.20 22.94
CA VAL A 1065 7.02 8.45 24.30
C VAL A 1065 6.08 7.85 25.34
N TYR A 1066 6.52 7.75 26.59
CA TYR A 1066 5.67 7.32 27.70
C TYR A 1066 5.49 8.44 28.73
N ILE A 1067 4.25 8.80 29.02
CA ILE A 1067 3.91 9.72 30.11
C ILE A 1067 4.02 8.96 31.43
N LYS A 1068 4.91 9.42 32.31
CA LYS A 1068 5.17 8.83 33.63
C LYS A 1068 4.13 9.35 34.62
N ASN A 1069 2.94 8.74 34.63
CA ASN A 1069 1.81 9.15 35.48
C ASN A 1069 1.47 8.13 36.59
N GLY A 1070 2.30 7.09 36.75
CA GLY A 1070 2.20 6.10 37.83
C GLY A 1070 3.22 6.32 38.93
N ASP A 1071 3.75 5.23 39.46
CA ASP A 1071 4.82 5.17 40.47
C ASP A 1071 6.11 5.90 40.05
N LYS A 1072 6.42 5.92 38.74
CA LYS A 1072 7.60 6.59 38.19
C LYS A 1072 7.49 8.11 38.09
N LYS A 1073 6.31 8.70 38.32
CA LYS A 1073 6.07 10.14 38.20
C LYS A 1073 7.04 10.96 39.05
N ALA A 1074 7.13 10.65 40.34
CA ALA A 1074 8.01 11.37 41.26
C ALA A 1074 9.49 11.26 40.88
N SER A 1075 9.91 10.14 40.27
CA SER A 1075 11.28 9.97 39.77
C SER A 1075 11.55 10.89 38.58
N CYS A 1076 10.62 10.91 37.61
CA CYS A 1076 10.68 11.76 36.43
C CYS A 1076 10.74 13.26 36.83
N GLU A 1077 9.90 13.69 37.78
CA GLU A 1077 9.88 15.07 38.25
C GLU A 1077 11.18 15.47 38.98
N ARG A 1078 11.74 14.58 39.81
CA ARG A 1078 12.98 14.85 40.57
C ARG A 1078 14.20 15.15 39.69
N ASP A 1079 14.23 14.65 38.46
CA ASP A 1079 15.31 14.89 37.50
C ASP A 1079 15.36 16.34 37.01
N ALA A 1080 14.30 17.15 37.24
CA ALA A 1080 14.31 18.59 36.96
C ALA A 1080 15.43 19.37 37.67
N ARG A 1081 15.99 18.84 38.77
CA ARG A 1081 17.13 19.44 39.48
C ARG A 1081 18.39 19.58 38.61
N PHE A 1082 18.50 18.76 37.55
CA PHE A 1082 19.64 18.76 36.64
C PHE A 1082 19.47 19.78 35.50
N ALA A 1083 18.34 20.48 35.43
CA ALA A 1083 18.12 21.50 34.42
C ALA A 1083 18.99 22.75 34.66
N PRO A 1084 19.54 23.37 33.61
CA PRO A 1084 20.34 24.58 33.73
C PRO A 1084 19.58 25.70 34.45
N GLY A 1085 20.18 26.27 35.49
CA GLY A 1085 19.57 27.34 36.29
C GLY A 1085 18.69 26.85 37.45
N TYR A 1086 18.46 25.55 37.60
CA TYR A 1086 17.70 24.96 38.72
C TYR A 1086 18.60 24.25 39.75
N GLU A 1087 19.93 24.34 39.63
CA GLU A 1087 20.88 23.60 40.46
C GLU A 1087 20.80 23.99 41.95
N LYS A 1088 20.30 25.20 42.24
CA LYS A 1088 20.15 25.75 43.60
C LYS A 1088 18.73 25.62 44.16
N VAL A 1089 17.80 25.03 43.41
CA VAL A 1089 16.41 24.84 43.85
C VAL A 1089 16.37 23.77 44.93
N LYS A 1090 15.92 24.14 46.13
CA LYS A 1090 15.86 23.23 47.29
C LYS A 1090 14.70 22.23 47.21
N ASP A 1091 13.56 22.68 46.71
CA ASP A 1091 12.36 21.87 46.55
C ASP A 1091 11.92 21.91 45.08
N ILE A 1092 11.98 20.75 44.41
CA ILE A 1092 11.68 20.61 42.99
C ILE A 1092 10.20 20.93 42.71
N SER A 1093 9.31 20.74 43.68
CA SER A 1093 7.88 21.08 43.52
C SER A 1093 7.65 22.58 43.32
N GLU A 1094 8.65 23.42 43.64
CA GLU A 1094 8.60 24.84 43.35
C GLU A 1094 8.71 25.17 41.85
N VAL A 1095 9.30 24.28 41.05
CA VAL A 1095 9.50 24.47 39.59
C VAL A 1095 8.69 23.48 38.76
N VAL A 1096 8.48 22.26 39.26
CA VAL A 1096 7.61 21.25 38.65
C VAL A 1096 6.27 21.24 39.39
N THR A 1097 5.32 21.98 38.84
CA THR A 1097 3.99 22.13 39.43
C THR A 1097 3.02 21.00 38.99
N PRO A 1098 1.86 20.84 39.65
CA PRO A 1098 0.82 19.88 39.23
C PRO A 1098 0.31 20.03 37.79
N ARG A 1099 0.63 21.16 37.12
CA ARG A 1099 0.26 21.40 35.72
C ARG A 1099 1.10 20.56 34.75
N PHE A 1100 2.22 19.97 35.17
CA PHE A 1100 3.08 19.23 34.26
C PHE A 1100 2.75 17.74 34.17
N LEU A 1101 2.86 17.22 32.95
CA LEU A 1101 3.09 15.82 32.62
C LEU A 1101 4.58 15.63 32.34
N CYS A 1102 5.14 14.48 32.69
CA CYS A 1102 6.56 14.18 32.50
C CYS A 1102 6.75 12.99 31.55
N THR A 1103 7.62 13.14 30.54
CA THR A 1103 8.06 12.09 29.61
C THR A 1103 9.60 12.03 29.59
N GLY A 1104 10.19 11.16 28.78
CA GLY A 1104 11.65 11.06 28.67
C GLY A 1104 12.27 10.05 29.65
N GLY A 1105 13.57 9.87 29.52
CA GLY A 1105 14.39 8.88 30.22
C GLY A 1105 14.28 7.46 29.64
N VAL A 1106 14.74 6.47 30.40
CA VAL A 1106 15.02 5.11 29.89
C VAL A 1106 14.12 3.99 30.44
N ASP A 1107 13.23 4.31 31.37
CA ASP A 1107 12.32 3.35 32.02
C ASP A 1107 10.86 3.82 31.82
N PRO A 1108 9.96 3.00 31.25
CA PRO A 1108 10.13 1.59 30.86
C PRO A 1108 10.91 1.36 29.56
N TYR A 1109 11.05 2.40 28.74
CA TYR A 1109 11.78 2.38 27.48
C TYR A 1109 12.58 3.68 27.31
N ALA A 1110 13.57 3.66 26.41
CA ALA A 1110 14.31 4.85 26.01
C ALA A 1110 13.43 5.78 25.18
N ASP A 1111 12.88 6.81 25.83
CA ASP A 1111 12.04 7.81 25.20
C ASP A 1111 12.88 8.83 24.42
N PRO A 1112 12.51 9.18 23.17
CA PRO A 1112 13.10 10.32 22.48
C PRO A 1112 12.71 11.64 23.15
N ASN A 1113 13.68 12.55 23.31
CA ASN A 1113 13.41 13.88 23.84
C ASN A 1113 12.99 14.90 22.78
N THR A 1114 12.40 15.99 23.26
CA THR A 1114 11.97 17.13 22.45
C THR A 1114 13.16 18.03 22.09
N CYS A 1115 13.11 18.66 20.92
CA CYS A 1115 14.04 19.73 20.55
C CYS A 1115 13.38 21.11 20.78
N LYS A 1116 14.17 22.18 20.87
CA LYS A 1116 13.64 23.55 21.01
C LYS A 1116 12.60 23.93 19.94
N GLY A 1117 12.76 23.43 18.71
CA GLY A 1117 11.82 23.68 17.62
C GLY A 1117 10.49 22.90 17.73
N ASP A 1118 10.41 21.92 18.63
CA ASP A 1118 9.21 21.12 18.89
C ASP A 1118 8.33 21.76 20.00
N SER A 1119 8.86 22.77 20.72
CA SER A 1119 8.16 23.50 21.78
C SER A 1119 6.82 24.06 21.29
N GLY A 1120 5.79 23.97 22.13
CA GLY A 1120 4.41 24.32 21.80
C GLY A 1120 3.63 23.23 21.07
N GLY A 1121 4.31 22.20 20.54
CA GLY A 1121 3.65 21.10 19.84
C GLY A 1121 2.72 20.26 20.73
N PRO A 1122 1.77 19.54 20.12
CA PRO A 1122 0.84 18.68 20.86
C PRO A 1122 1.50 17.41 21.38
N LEU A 1123 1.23 17.07 22.65
CA LEU A 1123 1.41 15.72 23.19
C LEU A 1123 0.10 14.93 23.00
N ILE A 1124 0.16 13.83 22.26
CA ILE A 1124 -1.00 13.16 21.66
C ILE A 1124 -1.12 11.71 22.17
N ILE A 1125 -2.36 11.28 22.43
CA ILE A 1125 -2.72 9.88 22.62
C ILE A 1125 -3.49 9.39 21.39
N HIS A 1126 -3.05 8.28 20.80
CA HIS A 1126 -3.75 7.60 19.71
C HIS A 1126 -4.59 6.45 20.27
N LYS A 1127 -5.92 6.50 20.11
CA LYS A 1127 -6.86 5.53 20.68
C LYS A 1127 -8.10 5.39 19.80
N ARG A 1128 -8.55 4.15 19.54
CA ARG A 1128 -9.74 3.82 18.71
C ARG A 1128 -9.71 4.46 17.31
N ASN A 1129 -8.53 4.47 16.66
CA ASN A 1129 -8.26 5.12 15.37
C ASN A 1129 -8.53 6.64 15.36
N ARG A 1130 -8.41 7.30 16.52
CA ARG A 1130 -8.54 8.75 16.70
C ARG A 1130 -7.37 9.32 17.49
N PHE A 1131 -7.05 10.58 17.22
CA PHE A 1131 -5.94 11.31 17.86
C PHE A 1131 -6.46 12.41 18.79
N ILE A 1132 -6.06 12.35 20.06
CA ILE A 1132 -6.50 13.26 21.13
C ILE A 1132 -5.29 13.95 21.73
N GLN A 1133 -5.29 15.28 21.77
CA GLN A 1133 -4.25 16.06 22.45
C GLN A 1133 -4.50 16.05 23.96
N VAL A 1134 -3.47 15.77 24.76
CA VAL A 1134 -3.56 15.78 26.24
C VAL A 1134 -2.58 16.74 26.90
N GLY A 1135 -1.59 17.23 26.14
CA GLY A 1135 -0.66 18.24 26.64
C GLY A 1135 -0.06 19.13 25.56
N VAL A 1136 0.69 20.14 26.00
CA VAL A 1136 1.47 21.07 25.18
C VAL A 1136 2.94 20.96 25.60
N ILE A 1137 3.85 20.71 24.65
CA ILE A 1137 5.28 20.64 24.92
C ILE A 1137 5.77 21.98 25.46
N SER A 1138 6.39 21.97 26.64
CA SER A 1138 6.82 23.19 27.33
C SER A 1138 8.35 23.29 27.41
N TRP A 1139 9.02 22.46 28.22
CA TRP A 1139 10.47 22.55 28.43
C TRP A 1139 11.10 21.18 28.74
N GLY A 1140 12.42 21.07 28.59
CA GLY A 1140 13.18 19.84 28.83
C GLY A 1140 14.39 20.06 29.74
N VAL A 1141 14.80 19.01 30.46
CA VAL A 1141 15.93 19.05 31.42
C VAL A 1141 17.27 19.18 30.70
N VAL A 1142 17.44 18.46 29.59
CA VAL A 1142 18.68 18.40 28.82
C VAL A 1142 18.38 18.80 27.37
N ASP A 1143 19.09 19.81 26.86
CA ASP A 1143 19.04 20.14 25.43
C ASP A 1143 19.89 19.15 24.62
N VAL A 1144 19.26 18.08 24.16
CA VAL A 1144 19.91 17.01 23.39
C VAL A 1144 20.04 17.35 21.89
N CYS A 1145 19.61 18.54 21.45
CA CYS A 1145 19.48 18.92 20.03
C CYS A 1145 20.45 20.05 19.61
N LYS A 1146 21.60 20.18 20.28
CA LYS A 1146 22.61 21.21 19.97
C LYS A 1146 23.14 21.06 18.53
N ASN A 1147 23.04 22.12 17.73
CA ASN A 1147 23.38 22.15 16.29
C ASN A 1147 22.55 21.21 15.38
N GLN A 1148 21.27 20.97 15.70
CA GLN A 1148 20.34 20.15 14.88
C GLN A 1148 20.75 18.68 14.68
N LYS A 1149 21.72 18.18 15.45
CA LYS A 1149 22.09 16.76 15.54
C LYS A 1149 21.76 16.25 16.95
N ARG A 1150 20.98 15.17 17.04
CA ARG A 1150 20.69 14.51 18.33
C ARG A 1150 21.94 13.80 18.83
N TRP A 1151 22.24 13.94 20.12
CA TRP A 1151 23.35 13.24 20.78
C TRP A 1151 23.15 11.71 20.67
N GLN A 1152 24.22 10.96 20.39
CA GLN A 1152 24.18 9.49 20.31
C GLN A 1152 24.04 8.84 21.69
N GLU A 1153 24.50 9.51 22.75
CA GLU A 1153 24.31 9.10 24.14
C GLU A 1153 23.58 10.22 24.89
N VAL A 1154 22.36 9.94 25.31
CA VAL A 1154 21.50 10.87 26.06
C VAL A 1154 21.51 10.47 27.54
N PRO A 1155 21.70 11.40 28.49
CA PRO A 1155 21.66 11.10 29.91
C PRO A 1155 20.32 10.48 30.35
N THR A 1156 20.37 9.55 31.30
CA THR A 1156 19.16 8.87 31.82
C THR A 1156 18.16 9.82 32.49
N HIS A 1157 18.64 10.98 32.97
CA HIS A 1157 17.85 12.05 33.57
C HIS A 1157 17.31 13.08 32.54
N ALA A 1158 17.47 12.85 31.23
CA ALA A 1158 16.88 13.70 30.20
C ALA A 1158 15.35 13.52 30.15
N ARG A 1159 14.62 14.40 30.84
CA ARG A 1159 13.16 14.43 30.87
C ARG A 1159 12.60 15.63 30.09
N ASP A 1160 11.37 15.50 29.63
CA ASP A 1160 10.59 16.59 29.02
C ASP A 1160 9.29 16.79 29.79
N PHE A 1161 8.91 18.05 29.99
CA PHE A 1161 7.73 18.48 30.72
C PHE A 1161 6.73 19.17 29.78
N HIS A 1162 5.46 18.82 29.97
CA HIS A 1162 4.35 19.25 29.10
C HIS A 1162 3.20 19.78 29.95
N VAL A 1163 2.55 20.87 29.55
CA VAL A 1163 1.39 21.37 30.29
C VAL A 1163 0.19 20.45 30.05
N ASN A 1164 -0.38 19.92 31.13
CA ASN A 1164 -1.56 19.06 31.14
C ASN A 1164 -2.82 19.87 30.79
N LEU A 1165 -3.47 19.55 29.69
CA LEU A 1165 -4.67 20.30 29.26
C LEU A 1165 -5.82 20.22 30.26
N PHE A 1166 -5.94 19.13 31.01
CA PHE A 1166 -6.96 19.01 32.07
C PHE A 1166 -6.81 20.07 33.17
N GLN A 1167 -5.60 20.61 33.37
CA GLN A 1167 -5.32 21.61 34.41
C GLN A 1167 -5.59 23.05 33.95
N VAL A 1168 -5.83 23.27 32.65
CA VAL A 1168 -6.12 24.59 32.05
C VAL A 1168 -7.48 24.63 31.34
N LEU A 1169 -8.31 23.59 31.55
CA LEU A 1169 -9.64 23.48 30.94
C LEU A 1169 -10.56 24.69 31.18
N PRO A 1170 -10.64 25.30 32.37
CA PRO A 1170 -11.52 26.46 32.58
C PRO A 1170 -11.20 27.61 31.62
N TRP A 1171 -9.91 27.86 31.38
CA TRP A 1171 -9.46 28.88 30.45
C TRP A 1171 -9.73 28.48 28.99
N LEU A 1172 -9.46 27.23 28.60
CA LEU A 1172 -9.77 26.73 27.25
C LEU A 1172 -11.28 26.83 26.95
N LYS A 1173 -12.12 26.43 27.91
CA LYS A 1173 -13.58 26.49 27.80
C LYS A 1173 -14.08 27.93 27.65
N ASP A 1174 -13.53 28.87 28.40
CA ASP A 1174 -13.87 30.30 28.28
C ASP A 1174 -13.51 30.86 26.89
N LYS A 1175 -12.30 30.56 26.40
CA LYS A 1175 -11.79 31.12 25.13
C LYS A 1175 -12.35 30.45 23.88
N LEU A 1176 -12.75 29.18 23.95
CA LEU A 1176 -13.22 28.40 22.81
C LEU A 1176 -14.73 28.10 22.86
N LYS A 1177 -15.49 28.80 23.71
CA LYS A 1177 -16.95 28.58 23.87
C LYS A 1177 -17.76 28.78 22.59
N ASP A 1178 -17.30 29.66 21.70
CA ASP A 1178 -18.00 30.05 20.46
C ASP A 1178 -17.57 29.22 19.24
N GLU A 1179 -16.71 28.20 19.44
CA GLU A 1179 -16.12 27.38 18.37
C GLU A 1179 -16.84 26.04 18.12
N ASP A 1180 -18.06 25.89 18.65
CA ASP A 1180 -18.90 24.68 18.55
C ASP A 1180 -18.16 23.38 18.98
N LEU A 1181 -17.22 23.46 19.92
CA LEU A 1181 -16.44 22.31 20.39
C LEU A 1181 -17.19 21.43 21.40
N ASP A 1182 -18.35 21.89 21.90
CA ASP A 1182 -19.24 21.17 22.82
C ASP A 1182 -18.49 20.69 24.08
N PHE A 1183 -17.95 21.63 24.88
CA PHE A 1183 -17.30 21.31 26.17
C PHE A 1183 -18.30 20.80 27.21
N LEU A 1184 -17.92 19.74 27.94
CA LEU A 1184 -18.70 19.09 29.00
C LEU A 1184 -18.94 19.97 30.23
#